data_AF-A0A1V5EDZ1-F1
#
_entry.id   AF-A0A1V5EDZ1-F1
#
_cell.length_a   1.000
_cell.length_b   1.000
_cell.length_c   1.000
_cell.angle_alpha   90.00
_cell.angle_beta   90.00
_cell.angle_gamma   90.00
#
_symmetry.space_group_name_H-M   'P 1'
#
loop_
_entity.id
_entity.type
_entity.pdbx_description
1 polymer ?
#
loop_
_entity_poly.entity_id
_entity_poly.type
_entity_poly.pdbx_seq_one_letter_code
_entity_poly.pdbx_strand_id
1 'polypeptide(L)'
;MGSLLGLTSPPGGVSVTIGGQAVTINLATQSITTIAADIDALAGISASVVADTADGETKYRIDISGTTSFLDNGNVLQSLGILKGTYGTIAEVLTGGKANTTDGAAAISSTTQWDQIYGANVQAGTSFTVTGRKHDGAAVSGSFTISSTSAQVGELLTYIEDTLFSGTVTATIDAAGKIQVTDNTTGDSRLEIALVTNNPAGGSLDFGTVSTSTEGRNMQLAAGEDAEIELDSVVLTSASNTVTGAIAGVTIDLKGTNEATTVTLKIERDIDSIRSKIQGMVTSYNAIMSYISTQFSYDEEAKSTGGILFGDGTLSSVKTELIGIVTRSVTGLSGGYNRLSLVGIAFNDQAQLVTDTTVLTNALETNFDEVKKLFVAAGSAANSAFQYVSHTPATEGGAYAVSVTQAATRTTVTGSAVLAGTLTAPETISITDYASGRAAQVSLAAGMDLDDIVNAVNSELAKSCTEVLEGSVETGFSAATSFSAISGADNGDVITFSGKRPNGLGFSGSYTVDTNDTLQDLLSTVEGFFDEEATVTLNAAGKLVVTDRSTGDSLLELTLNTASVSGLDFGTIAAVTEGRNAMTITASRTADSRLLLTHNEYGTGHPIVVSETGGTELGLSDASQVYGVNVAGTINGAAATGNGQSLTLDTDGNSADGLSILYTGTNASSTTFNMTLGIADLLERQLSIITDADNGYVGFKQTSLRDRIEAFETQISRMEALLERKREAMINRFVRMETALSKIQSQGSWLSSQLDALNGSS
;
A
#
# COMPACT_ATOMS: atom_id res chain seq x y z
N MET A 1 -34.73 -36.97 9.26
CA MET A 1 -33.58 -36.05 9.27
C MET A 1 -33.83 -34.82 10.14
N GLY A 2 -35.02 -34.23 10.05
CA GLY A 2 -35.43 -33.05 10.78
C GLY A 2 -35.11 -33.03 12.28
N SER A 3 -35.42 -34.11 12.99
CA SER A 3 -35.11 -34.22 14.43
C SER A 3 -33.60 -34.21 14.73
N LEU A 4 -32.76 -34.77 13.85
CA LEU A 4 -31.29 -34.75 14.00
C LEU A 4 -30.71 -33.36 13.70
N LEU A 5 -31.38 -32.60 12.82
CA LEU A 5 -31.05 -31.22 12.50
C LEU A 5 -31.70 -30.20 13.46
N GLY A 6 -32.35 -30.66 14.55
CA GLY A 6 -33.01 -29.79 15.51
C GLY A 6 -34.24 -29.04 14.98
N LEU A 7 -34.80 -29.44 13.82
CA LEU A 7 -35.94 -28.78 13.20
C LEU A 7 -37.24 -29.16 13.93
N THR A 8 -37.93 -28.18 14.50
CA THR A 8 -39.23 -28.35 15.19
C THR A 8 -40.40 -28.57 14.22
N SER A 9 -40.27 -28.10 12.97
CA SER A 9 -41.20 -28.36 11.87
C SER A 9 -40.42 -28.65 10.58
N PRO A 10 -39.88 -29.87 10.41
CA PRO A 10 -39.03 -30.17 9.26
C PRO A 10 -39.81 -30.13 7.94
N PRO A 11 -39.23 -29.56 6.87
CA PRO A 11 -39.85 -29.52 5.55
C PRO A 11 -40.30 -30.91 5.08
N GLY A 12 -41.51 -30.97 4.52
CA GLY A 12 -42.03 -32.14 3.81
C GLY A 12 -41.32 -32.36 2.47
N GLY A 13 -41.91 -33.12 1.54
CA GLY A 13 -41.28 -33.40 0.24
C GLY A 13 -41.07 -32.13 -0.60
N VAL A 14 -39.84 -31.62 -0.62
CA VAL A 14 -39.40 -30.48 -1.42
C VAL A 14 -38.64 -30.98 -2.63
N SER A 15 -39.01 -30.53 -3.83
CA SER A 15 -38.25 -30.82 -5.05
C SER A 15 -37.06 -29.87 -5.14
N VAL A 16 -35.86 -30.43 -5.31
CA VAL A 16 -34.62 -29.71 -5.60
C VAL A 16 -34.05 -30.21 -6.92
N THR A 17 -33.23 -29.40 -7.59
CA THR A 17 -32.58 -29.81 -8.84
C THR A 17 -31.07 -29.94 -8.61
N ILE A 18 -30.49 -31.07 -8.99
CA ILE A 18 -29.05 -31.37 -8.87
C ILE A 18 -28.56 -31.81 -10.25
N GLY A 19 -27.55 -31.13 -10.80
CA GLY A 19 -27.04 -31.39 -12.15
C GLY A 19 -28.11 -31.30 -13.24
N GLY A 20 -29.10 -30.42 -13.07
CA GLY A 20 -30.23 -30.26 -14.00
C GLY A 20 -31.35 -31.30 -13.86
N GLN A 21 -31.26 -32.24 -12.91
CA GLN A 21 -32.27 -33.28 -12.67
C GLN A 21 -32.97 -33.06 -11.33
N ALA A 22 -34.29 -33.22 -11.29
CA ALA A 22 -35.08 -33.03 -10.07
C ALA A 22 -35.02 -34.26 -9.15
N VAL A 23 -34.87 -34.04 -7.85
CA VAL A 23 -34.96 -35.03 -6.77
C VAL A 23 -35.80 -34.46 -5.63
N THR A 24 -36.67 -35.29 -5.05
CA THR A 24 -37.52 -34.88 -3.93
C THR A 24 -36.87 -35.28 -2.61
N ILE A 25 -36.64 -34.30 -1.73
CA ILE A 25 -36.08 -34.51 -0.40
C ILE A 25 -37.12 -34.15 0.65
N ASN A 26 -37.33 -35.05 1.61
CA ASN A 26 -38.27 -34.90 2.71
C ASN A 26 -37.53 -35.04 4.05
N LEU A 27 -37.23 -33.92 4.69
CA LEU A 27 -36.50 -33.93 5.96
C LEU A 27 -37.35 -34.50 7.11
N ALA A 28 -38.67 -34.42 7.01
CA ALA A 28 -39.59 -34.97 8.00
C ALA A 28 -39.55 -36.50 8.05
N THR A 29 -39.41 -37.19 6.91
CA THR A 29 -39.54 -38.66 6.84
C THR A 29 -38.30 -39.43 6.38
N GLN A 30 -37.37 -38.80 5.64
CA GLN A 30 -36.19 -39.51 5.12
C GLN A 30 -35.00 -39.50 6.09
N SER A 31 -34.15 -40.54 5.96
CA SER A 31 -32.84 -40.66 6.63
C SER A 31 -31.71 -40.13 5.74
N ILE A 32 -30.52 -39.84 6.31
CA ILE A 32 -29.36 -39.32 5.52
C ILE A 32 -28.95 -40.31 4.43
N THR A 33 -29.01 -41.60 4.73
CA THR A 33 -28.69 -42.68 3.79
C THR A 33 -29.73 -42.79 2.67
N THR A 34 -31.02 -42.57 2.98
CA THR A 34 -32.07 -42.55 1.95
C THR A 34 -31.91 -41.35 1.03
N ILE A 35 -31.64 -40.17 1.60
CA ILE A 35 -31.43 -38.94 0.82
C ILE A 35 -30.20 -39.10 -0.08
N ALA A 36 -29.08 -39.63 0.43
CA ALA A 36 -27.89 -39.89 -0.38
C ALA A 36 -28.17 -40.87 -1.53
N ALA A 37 -28.89 -41.96 -1.28
CA ALA A 37 -29.25 -42.93 -2.31
C ALA A 37 -30.17 -42.35 -3.40
N ASP A 38 -31.13 -41.49 -3.01
CA ASP A 38 -32.03 -40.83 -3.96
C ASP A 38 -31.27 -39.85 -4.87
N ILE A 39 -30.21 -39.21 -4.36
CA ILE A 39 -29.31 -38.35 -5.15
C ILE A 39 -28.36 -39.17 -6.04
N ASP A 40 -27.82 -40.28 -5.51
CA ASP A 40 -26.90 -41.18 -6.23
C ASP A 40 -27.58 -41.88 -7.44
N ALA A 41 -28.91 -41.99 -7.41
CA ALA A 41 -29.68 -42.51 -8.53
C ALA A 41 -29.75 -41.56 -9.76
N LEU A 42 -29.33 -40.29 -9.62
CA LEU A 42 -29.33 -39.33 -10.71
C LEU A 42 -28.17 -39.60 -11.69
N ALA A 43 -28.45 -39.58 -12.99
CA ALA A 43 -27.45 -39.92 -14.00
C ALA A 43 -26.25 -38.96 -13.97
N GLY A 44 -25.04 -39.50 -13.84
CA GLY A 44 -23.78 -38.71 -13.83
C GLY A 44 -23.44 -38.03 -12.51
N ILE A 45 -24.21 -38.30 -11.46
CA ILE A 45 -23.98 -37.80 -10.09
C ILE A 45 -23.61 -39.00 -9.22
N SER A 46 -22.71 -38.80 -8.27
CA SER A 46 -22.43 -39.79 -7.22
C SER A 46 -22.60 -39.16 -5.86
N ALA A 47 -23.39 -39.78 -4.99
CA ALA A 47 -23.67 -39.28 -3.65
C ALA A 47 -23.51 -40.38 -2.59
N SER A 48 -22.76 -40.08 -1.53
CA SER A 48 -22.50 -41.03 -0.45
C SER A 48 -22.51 -40.37 0.91
N VAL A 49 -22.76 -41.16 1.97
CA VAL A 49 -22.67 -40.66 3.35
C VAL A 49 -21.24 -40.87 3.85
N VAL A 50 -20.59 -39.78 4.23
CA VAL A 50 -19.22 -39.79 4.76
C VAL A 50 -19.27 -39.46 6.25
N ALA A 51 -18.51 -40.19 7.04
CA ALA A 51 -18.31 -39.91 8.45
C ALA A 51 -17.03 -39.08 8.65
N ASP A 52 -17.12 -38.05 9.47
CA ASP A 52 -16.01 -37.19 9.86
C ASP A 52 -15.91 -37.18 11.39
N THR A 53 -14.72 -37.39 11.96
CA THR A 53 -14.53 -37.46 13.41
C THR A 53 -13.54 -36.39 13.85
N ALA A 54 -14.06 -35.37 14.55
CA ALA A 54 -13.29 -34.29 15.14
C ALA A 54 -13.67 -34.17 16.62
N ASP A 55 -12.69 -33.93 17.50
CA ASP A 55 -12.86 -33.75 18.94
C ASP A 55 -13.66 -34.85 19.66
N GLY A 56 -13.56 -36.09 19.18
CA GLY A 56 -14.25 -37.25 19.75
C GLY A 56 -15.74 -37.37 19.38
N GLU A 57 -16.26 -36.49 18.52
CA GLU A 57 -17.61 -36.60 17.95
C GLU A 57 -17.57 -37.01 16.48
N THR A 58 -18.24 -38.12 16.13
CA THR A 58 -18.43 -38.53 14.74
C THR A 58 -19.68 -37.87 14.16
N LYS A 59 -19.49 -37.04 13.14
CA LYS A 59 -20.54 -36.37 12.36
C LYS A 59 -20.67 -37.04 10.99
N TYR A 60 -21.86 -37.02 10.41
CA TYR A 60 -22.13 -37.62 9.10
C TYR A 60 -22.62 -36.54 8.13
N ARG A 61 -22.09 -36.54 6.89
CA ARG A 61 -22.51 -35.63 5.82
C ARG A 61 -22.75 -36.38 4.52
N ILE A 62 -23.51 -35.77 3.62
CA ILE A 62 -23.65 -36.27 2.24
C ILE A 62 -22.57 -35.60 1.40
N ASP A 63 -21.71 -36.42 0.78
CA ASP A 63 -20.73 -35.98 -0.20
C ASP A 63 -21.29 -36.23 -1.61
N ILE A 64 -21.37 -35.18 -2.43
CA ILE A 64 -21.91 -35.24 -3.80
C ILE A 64 -20.80 -34.83 -4.77
N SER A 65 -20.56 -35.67 -5.77
CA SER A 65 -19.63 -35.44 -6.86
C SER A 65 -20.31 -35.63 -8.22
N GLY A 66 -19.66 -35.15 -9.29
CA GLY A 66 -20.19 -35.21 -10.66
C GLY A 66 -20.95 -33.97 -11.13
N THR A 67 -21.29 -33.04 -10.23
CA THR A 67 -21.88 -31.75 -10.60
C THR A 67 -21.63 -30.65 -9.56
N THR A 68 -21.72 -29.39 -10.00
CA THR A 68 -21.72 -28.18 -9.16
C THR A 68 -22.99 -27.35 -9.34
N SER A 69 -23.95 -27.82 -10.14
CA SER A 69 -25.19 -27.12 -10.44
C SER A 69 -26.31 -27.59 -9.52
N PHE A 70 -26.85 -26.67 -8.72
CA PHE A 70 -27.92 -26.95 -7.77
C PHE A 70 -28.99 -25.86 -7.81
N LEU A 71 -30.25 -26.22 -7.66
CA LEU A 71 -31.37 -25.32 -7.45
C LEU A 71 -32.18 -25.83 -6.25
N ASP A 72 -32.22 -25.04 -5.17
CA ASP A 72 -32.81 -25.43 -3.89
C ASP A 72 -33.84 -24.41 -3.43
N ASN A 73 -34.99 -24.35 -4.12
CA ASN A 73 -36.05 -23.37 -3.82
C ASN A 73 -36.69 -23.53 -2.41
N GLY A 74 -36.39 -24.60 -1.68
CA GLY A 74 -36.89 -24.84 -0.33
C GLY A 74 -35.79 -24.95 0.74
N ASN A 75 -34.55 -24.58 0.42
CA ASN A 75 -33.39 -24.57 1.32
C ASN A 75 -33.12 -25.93 2.02
N VAL A 76 -33.52 -27.04 1.40
CA VAL A 76 -33.38 -28.38 1.96
C VAL A 76 -31.97 -28.94 1.77
N LEU A 77 -31.32 -28.67 0.63
CA LEU A 77 -29.89 -28.98 0.42
C LEU A 77 -29.01 -28.10 1.28
N GLN A 78 -29.40 -26.84 1.51
CA GLN A 78 -28.75 -25.95 2.45
C GLN A 78 -28.86 -26.45 3.90
N SER A 79 -30.04 -26.92 4.33
CA SER A 79 -30.26 -27.50 5.67
C SER A 79 -29.47 -28.79 5.91
N LEU A 80 -29.14 -29.52 4.84
CA LEU A 80 -28.29 -30.71 4.88
C LEU A 80 -26.79 -30.38 4.82
N GLY A 81 -26.42 -29.10 4.73
CA GLY A 81 -25.03 -28.64 4.63
C GLY A 81 -24.38 -28.88 3.26
N ILE A 82 -25.17 -29.16 2.22
CA ILE A 82 -24.68 -29.50 0.86
C ILE A 82 -24.37 -28.24 0.04
N LEU A 83 -25.16 -27.17 0.19
CA LEU A 83 -24.94 -25.87 -0.48
C LEU A 83 -24.39 -24.83 0.48
N LYS A 84 -23.33 -24.14 0.04
CA LYS A 84 -22.77 -22.95 0.71
C LYS A 84 -23.19 -21.70 -0.09
N GLY A 85 -24.37 -21.17 0.23
CA GLY A 85 -24.89 -19.92 -0.33
C GLY A 85 -25.02 -18.85 0.75
N THR A 86 -24.80 -17.58 0.38
CA THR A 86 -24.87 -16.39 1.23
C THR A 86 -26.13 -16.38 2.09
N TYR A 87 -25.97 -16.37 3.42
CA TYR A 87 -27.07 -16.31 4.38
C TYR A 87 -27.47 -14.85 4.59
N GLY A 88 -28.67 -14.47 4.18
CA GLY A 88 -29.27 -13.23 4.66
C GLY A 88 -29.59 -13.37 6.16
N THR A 89 -29.22 -12.36 6.94
CA THR A 89 -29.61 -12.26 8.35
C THR A 89 -31.14 -12.19 8.46
N ILE A 90 -31.77 -12.99 9.32
CA ILE A 90 -33.23 -13.00 9.51
C ILE A 90 -33.58 -12.23 10.78
N ALA A 91 -34.57 -11.36 10.69
CA ALA A 91 -35.15 -10.67 11.85
C ALA A 91 -36.17 -11.55 12.57
N GLU A 92 -36.24 -11.42 13.89
CA GLU A 92 -37.23 -12.12 14.72
C GLU A 92 -38.64 -11.55 14.48
N VAL A 93 -39.63 -12.44 14.37
CA VAL A 93 -41.05 -12.07 14.23
C VAL A 93 -41.86 -12.79 15.30
N LEU A 94 -42.57 -12.03 16.12
CA LEU A 94 -43.54 -12.51 17.10
C LEU A 94 -44.96 -12.39 16.54
N THR A 95 -45.79 -13.41 16.74
CA THR A 95 -47.21 -13.40 16.31
C THR A 95 -48.14 -13.72 17.46
N GLY A 96 -49.25 -12.98 17.56
CA GLY A 96 -50.32 -13.19 18.54
C GLY A 96 -51.11 -14.48 18.32
N GLY A 97 -51.46 -15.17 19.40
CA GLY A 97 -52.17 -16.44 19.36
C GLY A 97 -53.63 -16.35 18.88
N LYS A 98 -54.28 -15.18 18.98
CA LYS A 98 -55.70 -14.99 18.63
C LYS A 98 -55.92 -13.96 17.53
N ALA A 99 -56.78 -14.32 16.60
CA ALA A 99 -57.29 -13.44 15.55
C ALA A 99 -58.50 -12.67 16.06
N ASN A 100 -58.58 -11.38 15.73
CA ASN A 100 -59.76 -10.56 15.94
C ASN A 100 -60.46 -10.30 14.60
N THR A 101 -61.78 -10.21 14.62
CA THR A 101 -62.62 -10.05 13.42
C THR A 101 -63.68 -8.98 13.64
N THR A 102 -64.25 -8.40 12.59
CA THR A 102 -65.32 -7.39 12.71
C THR A 102 -66.73 -7.99 12.84
N ASP A 103 -66.96 -9.18 12.29
CA ASP A 103 -68.28 -9.85 12.26
C ASP A 103 -68.24 -11.33 12.65
N GLY A 104 -67.10 -11.81 13.16
CA GLY A 104 -66.85 -13.23 13.44
C GLY A 104 -66.18 -13.97 12.28
N ALA A 105 -65.96 -13.33 11.13
CA ALA A 105 -65.32 -13.93 9.96
C ALA A 105 -64.26 -13.03 9.30
N ALA A 106 -64.53 -11.74 9.11
CA ALA A 106 -63.63 -10.80 8.45
C ALA A 106 -62.55 -10.29 9.42
N ALA A 107 -61.27 -10.52 9.08
CA ALA A 107 -60.12 -10.07 9.87
C ALA A 107 -60.11 -8.54 10.06
N ILE A 108 -59.68 -8.09 11.25
CA ILE A 108 -59.42 -6.67 11.49
C ILE A 108 -58.15 -6.19 10.76
N SER A 109 -57.98 -4.88 10.67
CA SER A 109 -56.78 -4.20 10.17
C SER A 109 -56.35 -3.09 11.12
N SER A 110 -55.20 -2.44 10.87
CA SER A 110 -54.76 -1.26 11.62
C SER A 110 -55.77 -0.10 11.59
N THR A 111 -56.63 0.00 10.58
CA THR A 111 -57.64 1.06 10.46
C THR A 111 -58.99 0.72 11.07
N THR A 112 -59.16 -0.50 11.59
CA THR A 112 -60.41 -0.93 12.25
C THR A 112 -60.60 -0.16 13.56
N GLN A 113 -61.82 0.32 13.81
CA GLN A 113 -62.16 1.00 15.06
C GLN A 113 -62.44 -0.02 16.18
N TRP A 114 -62.16 0.33 17.43
CA TRP A 114 -62.28 -0.60 18.55
C TRP A 114 -63.72 -1.11 18.79
N ASP A 115 -64.74 -0.29 18.52
CA ASP A 115 -66.17 -0.69 18.59
C ASP A 115 -66.63 -1.60 17.45
N GLN A 116 -65.84 -1.72 16.38
CA GLN A 116 -66.12 -2.59 15.24
C GLN A 116 -65.61 -4.02 15.45
N ILE A 117 -64.85 -4.27 16.52
CA ILE A 117 -64.31 -5.61 16.79
C ILE A 117 -65.40 -6.49 17.41
N TYR A 118 -65.69 -7.60 16.73
CA TYR A 118 -66.73 -8.55 17.12
C TYR A 118 -66.52 -9.08 18.53
N GLY A 119 -67.53 -8.88 19.39
CA GLY A 119 -67.52 -9.35 20.78
C GLY A 119 -66.58 -8.58 21.72
N ALA A 120 -65.83 -7.58 21.24
CA ALA A 120 -64.83 -6.87 22.04
C ALA A 120 -65.42 -6.01 23.16
N ASN A 121 -66.60 -5.41 22.93
CA ASN A 121 -67.33 -4.55 23.88
C ASN A 121 -66.44 -3.51 24.57
N VAL A 122 -65.64 -2.80 23.78
CA VAL A 122 -64.68 -1.79 24.25
C VAL A 122 -65.41 -0.53 24.73
N GLN A 123 -64.95 0.05 25.84
CA GLN A 123 -65.37 1.37 26.32
C GLN A 123 -64.15 2.28 26.53
N ALA A 124 -64.39 3.60 26.59
CA ALA A 124 -63.35 4.57 26.98
C ALA A 124 -62.76 4.18 28.35
N GLY A 125 -61.43 4.07 28.42
CA GLY A 125 -60.73 3.57 29.61
C GLY A 125 -60.35 2.08 29.57
N THR A 126 -60.75 1.33 28.53
CA THR A 126 -60.15 0.02 28.23
C THR A 126 -58.65 0.21 27.95
N SER A 127 -57.79 -0.64 28.52
CA SER A 127 -56.34 -0.51 28.35
C SER A 127 -55.66 -1.83 28.02
N PHE A 128 -54.45 -1.74 27.47
CA PHE A 128 -53.53 -2.84 27.30
C PHE A 128 -52.31 -2.59 28.18
N THR A 129 -52.01 -3.53 29.08
CA THR A 129 -50.69 -3.60 29.68
C THR A 129 -49.79 -4.33 28.71
N VAL A 130 -48.70 -3.68 28.29
CA VAL A 130 -47.72 -4.23 27.37
C VAL A 130 -46.40 -4.37 28.11
N THR A 131 -45.86 -5.59 28.15
CA THR A 131 -44.56 -5.88 28.77
C THR A 131 -43.72 -6.72 27.82
N GLY A 132 -42.41 -6.59 27.84
CA GLY A 132 -41.56 -7.31 26.90
C GLY A 132 -40.08 -7.03 27.06
N ARG A 133 -39.33 -7.40 26.03
CA ARG A 133 -37.89 -7.13 25.89
C ARG A 133 -37.58 -6.70 24.45
N LYS A 134 -36.62 -5.79 24.28
CA LYS A 134 -36.10 -5.38 22.96
C LYS A 134 -35.11 -6.42 22.42
N HIS A 135 -34.59 -6.20 21.21
CA HIS A 135 -33.55 -7.00 20.55
C HIS A 135 -32.36 -7.33 21.47
N ASP A 136 -31.82 -6.31 22.13
CA ASP A 136 -30.68 -6.41 23.07
C ASP A 136 -31.05 -7.05 24.44
N GLY A 137 -32.33 -7.35 24.65
CA GLY A 137 -32.87 -7.89 25.89
C GLY A 137 -33.21 -6.85 26.96
N ALA A 138 -33.12 -5.55 26.66
CA ALA A 138 -33.58 -4.49 27.55
C ALA A 138 -35.08 -4.63 27.79
N ALA A 139 -35.50 -4.63 29.06
CA ALA A 139 -36.90 -4.77 29.42
C ALA A 139 -37.71 -3.51 29.06
N VAL A 140 -38.93 -3.71 28.58
CA VAL A 140 -39.90 -2.64 28.30
C VAL A 140 -41.22 -2.95 28.99
N SER A 141 -41.88 -1.91 29.48
CA SER A 141 -43.22 -2.01 30.07
C SER A 141 -43.98 -0.70 29.94
N GLY A 142 -45.26 -0.77 29.59
CA GLY A 142 -46.12 0.39 29.44
C GLY A 142 -47.61 0.02 29.50
N SER A 143 -48.45 1.05 29.50
CA SER A 143 -49.90 0.89 29.42
C SER A 143 -50.44 1.80 28.32
N PHE A 144 -51.11 1.21 27.34
CA PHE A 144 -51.87 1.93 26.32
C PHE A 144 -53.33 2.00 26.73
N THR A 145 -53.94 3.19 26.74
CA THR A 145 -55.36 3.37 27.07
C THR A 145 -56.12 3.83 25.84
N ILE A 146 -57.21 3.15 25.51
CA ILE A 146 -58.09 3.49 24.41
C ILE A 146 -58.82 4.80 24.77
N SER A 147 -58.54 5.84 23.98
CA SER A 147 -59.02 7.21 24.19
C SER A 147 -60.51 7.37 23.92
N SER A 148 -61.03 6.68 22.91
CA SER A 148 -62.46 6.60 22.58
C SER A 148 -62.78 5.30 21.83
N THR A 149 -64.05 4.91 21.77
CA THR A 149 -64.46 3.67 21.08
C THR A 149 -64.24 3.71 19.56
N SER A 150 -64.19 4.93 18.99
CA SER A 150 -63.91 5.16 17.57
C SER A 150 -62.41 5.29 17.25
N ALA A 151 -61.53 5.20 18.25
CA ALA A 151 -60.08 5.13 18.02
C ALA A 151 -59.73 3.86 17.23
N GLN A 152 -58.61 3.88 16.53
CA GLN A 152 -58.22 2.77 15.65
C GLN A 152 -57.23 1.82 16.33
N VAL A 153 -57.22 0.55 15.89
CA VAL A 153 -56.24 -0.46 16.33
C VAL A 153 -54.80 -0.02 16.05
N GLY A 154 -54.59 0.76 14.99
CA GLY A 154 -53.30 1.33 14.61
C GLY A 154 -52.68 2.19 15.70
N GLU A 155 -53.46 2.83 16.56
CA GLU A 155 -52.92 3.60 17.69
C GLU A 155 -52.17 2.71 18.70
N LEU A 156 -52.62 1.47 18.92
CA LEU A 156 -51.90 0.50 19.74
C LEU A 156 -50.60 0.05 19.05
N LEU A 157 -50.62 -0.14 17.74
CA LEU A 157 -49.44 -0.53 16.98
C LEU A 157 -48.36 0.56 17.04
N THR A 158 -48.73 1.81 16.76
CA THR A 158 -47.83 2.96 16.87
C THR A 158 -47.32 3.16 18.30
N TYR A 159 -48.15 2.92 19.33
CA TYR A 159 -47.69 2.94 20.71
C TYR A 159 -46.60 1.89 20.97
N ILE A 160 -46.78 0.67 20.45
CA ILE A 160 -45.77 -0.40 20.55
C ILE A 160 -44.50 0.03 19.81
N GLU A 161 -44.59 0.47 18.56
CA GLU A 161 -43.44 0.86 17.72
C GLU A 161 -42.68 2.05 18.33
N ASP A 162 -43.33 3.20 18.48
CA ASP A 162 -42.65 4.47 18.76
C ASP A 162 -42.46 4.72 20.26
N THR A 163 -43.48 4.42 21.06
CA THR A 163 -43.45 4.77 22.49
C THR A 163 -42.73 3.72 23.32
N LEU A 164 -43.02 2.43 23.09
CA LEU A 164 -42.50 1.35 23.92
C LEU A 164 -41.17 0.81 23.41
N PHE A 165 -41.03 0.63 22.09
CA PHE A 165 -39.84 0.06 21.47
C PHE A 165 -38.91 1.11 20.82
N SER A 166 -39.35 2.37 20.69
CA SER A 166 -38.52 3.47 20.16
C SER A 166 -38.09 3.26 18.69
N GLY A 167 -38.98 2.70 17.87
CA GLY A 167 -38.78 2.46 16.44
C GLY A 167 -37.96 1.20 16.10
N THR A 168 -37.54 0.42 17.10
CA THR A 168 -36.72 -0.80 16.86
C THR A 168 -37.53 -2.01 16.40
N VAL A 169 -38.86 -1.90 16.36
CA VAL A 169 -39.76 -2.95 15.88
C VAL A 169 -40.80 -2.36 14.95
N THR A 170 -41.41 -3.21 14.12
CA THR A 170 -42.60 -2.90 13.33
C THR A 170 -43.76 -3.78 13.81
N ALA A 171 -44.86 -3.17 14.24
CA ALA A 171 -46.06 -3.83 14.73
C ALA A 171 -47.20 -3.70 13.70
N THR A 172 -47.78 -4.83 13.29
CA THR A 172 -48.82 -4.89 12.25
C THR A 172 -49.98 -5.80 12.67
N ILE A 173 -51.06 -5.75 11.87
CA ILE A 173 -52.09 -6.80 11.88
C ILE A 173 -51.90 -7.65 10.62
N ASP A 174 -51.78 -8.96 10.79
CA ASP A 174 -51.62 -9.89 9.68
C ASP A 174 -52.93 -10.13 8.92
N ALA A 175 -52.85 -10.85 7.80
CA ALA A 175 -54.01 -11.16 6.97
C ALA A 175 -55.09 -12.01 7.68
N ALA A 176 -54.77 -12.63 8.82
CA ALA A 176 -55.70 -13.40 9.64
C ALA A 176 -56.30 -12.57 10.79
N GLY A 177 -55.92 -11.30 10.96
CA GLY A 177 -56.42 -10.43 12.03
C GLY A 177 -55.67 -10.59 13.36
N LYS A 178 -54.46 -11.14 13.34
CA LYS A 178 -53.58 -11.28 14.53
C LYS A 178 -52.57 -10.15 14.56
N ILE A 179 -52.10 -9.80 15.76
CA ILE A 179 -50.99 -8.87 15.90
C ILE A 179 -49.67 -9.57 15.54
N GLN A 180 -48.80 -8.88 14.80
CA GLN A 180 -47.42 -9.28 14.52
C GLN A 180 -46.47 -8.18 14.94
N VAL A 181 -45.33 -8.55 15.53
CA VAL A 181 -44.25 -7.62 15.88
C VAL A 181 -42.95 -8.16 15.32
N THR A 182 -42.36 -7.42 14.40
CA THR A 182 -41.11 -7.77 13.72
C THR A 182 -39.98 -6.92 14.28
N ASP A 183 -38.87 -7.54 14.62
CA ASP A 183 -37.62 -6.84 14.92
C ASP A 183 -37.11 -6.13 13.66
N ASN A 184 -36.76 -4.85 13.75
CA ASN A 184 -36.15 -4.16 12.62
C ASN A 184 -34.64 -4.46 12.49
N THR A 185 -34.07 -5.15 13.48
CA THR A 185 -32.69 -5.64 13.49
C THR A 185 -32.68 -7.13 13.22
N THR A 186 -31.82 -7.54 12.28
CA THR A 186 -31.62 -8.95 11.95
C THR A 186 -30.55 -9.57 12.85
N GLY A 187 -30.62 -10.88 13.10
CA GLY A 187 -29.68 -11.56 14.01
C GLY A 187 -30.37 -12.21 15.22
N ASP A 188 -29.59 -12.78 16.13
CA ASP A 188 -30.08 -13.35 17.39
C ASP A 188 -30.82 -12.27 18.17
N SER A 189 -32.11 -12.48 18.41
CA SER A 189 -32.96 -11.50 19.09
C SER A 189 -33.46 -12.07 20.42
N ARG A 190 -33.65 -11.17 21.38
CA ARG A 190 -34.32 -11.46 22.65
C ARG A 190 -35.69 -10.78 22.70
N LEU A 191 -36.29 -10.53 21.53
CA LEU A 191 -37.53 -9.82 21.41
C LEU A 191 -38.64 -10.63 22.07
N GLU A 192 -39.30 -10.02 23.04
CA GLU A 192 -40.44 -10.61 23.73
C GLU A 192 -41.54 -9.55 23.85
N ILE A 193 -42.80 -9.97 23.72
CA ILE A 193 -43.92 -9.10 24.00
C ILE A 193 -45.07 -9.91 24.61
N ALA A 194 -45.73 -9.32 25.60
CA ALA A 194 -46.95 -9.80 26.19
C ALA A 194 -47.95 -8.64 26.21
N LEU A 195 -49.15 -8.89 25.68
CA LEU A 195 -50.27 -7.97 25.73
C LEU A 195 -51.34 -8.54 26.65
N VAL A 196 -51.70 -7.78 27.67
CA VAL A 196 -52.79 -8.11 28.58
C VAL A 196 -53.87 -7.05 28.45
N THR A 197 -55.03 -7.46 27.91
CA THR A 197 -56.20 -6.58 27.80
C THR A 197 -56.88 -6.42 29.16
N ASN A 198 -57.06 -5.17 29.60
CA ASN A 198 -57.85 -4.81 30.77
C ASN A 198 -59.14 -4.12 30.31
N ASN A 199 -60.20 -4.90 30.06
CA ASN A 199 -61.51 -4.37 29.69
C ASN A 199 -62.48 -4.40 30.88
N PRO A 200 -62.72 -3.25 31.56
CA PRO A 200 -63.61 -3.19 32.72
C PRO A 200 -65.10 -3.43 32.37
N ALA A 201 -65.49 -3.28 31.10
CA ALA A 201 -66.86 -3.54 30.63
C ALA A 201 -67.11 -5.03 30.30
N GLY A 202 -66.07 -5.86 30.32
CA GLY A 202 -66.10 -7.24 29.83
C GLY A 202 -66.18 -7.32 28.30
N GLY A 203 -65.89 -8.49 27.73
CA GLY A 203 -65.83 -8.70 26.27
C GLY A 203 -64.76 -9.74 25.90
N SER A 204 -64.66 -10.08 24.61
CA SER A 204 -63.74 -11.11 24.10
C SER A 204 -62.45 -10.56 23.47
N LEU A 205 -62.14 -9.26 23.63
CA LEU A 205 -60.97 -8.64 23.02
C LEU A 205 -59.67 -9.20 23.60
N ASP A 206 -58.97 -9.98 22.79
CA ASP A 206 -57.73 -10.64 23.20
C ASP A 206 -56.89 -10.93 21.95
N PHE A 207 -55.60 -10.59 22.00
CA PHE A 207 -54.62 -10.96 20.96
C PHE A 207 -53.91 -12.28 21.25
N GLY A 208 -54.20 -12.89 22.40
CA GLY A 208 -53.63 -14.14 22.87
C GLY A 208 -52.17 -14.00 23.32
N THR A 209 -51.55 -15.13 23.66
CA THR A 209 -50.11 -15.19 23.90
C THR A 209 -49.38 -14.82 22.61
N VAL A 210 -48.50 -13.83 22.67
CA VAL A 210 -47.61 -13.52 21.55
C VAL A 210 -46.36 -14.39 21.70
N SER A 211 -46.03 -15.12 20.64
CA SER A 211 -44.91 -16.07 20.63
C SER A 211 -44.10 -15.94 19.35
N THR A 212 -42.83 -16.35 19.41
CA THR A 212 -41.92 -16.37 18.26
C THR A 212 -42.48 -17.24 17.14
N SER A 213 -42.76 -16.60 16.01
CA SER A 213 -43.17 -17.26 14.75
C SER A 213 -42.01 -17.40 13.77
N THR A 214 -41.05 -16.49 13.84
CA THR A 214 -39.77 -16.55 13.13
C THR A 214 -38.69 -16.18 14.14
N GLU A 215 -37.74 -17.07 14.39
CA GLU A 215 -36.63 -16.82 15.32
C GLU A 215 -35.54 -16.01 14.62
N GLY A 216 -35.07 -14.94 15.27
CA GLY A 216 -33.94 -14.15 14.77
C GLY A 216 -32.65 -14.97 14.88
N ARG A 217 -31.83 -14.96 13.83
CA ARG A 217 -30.59 -15.76 13.79
C ARG A 217 -29.43 -14.97 13.21
N ASN A 218 -28.33 -14.90 13.96
CA ASN A 218 -27.03 -14.45 13.50
C ASN A 218 -26.15 -15.69 13.31
N MET A 219 -25.42 -15.79 12.19
CA MET A 219 -24.57 -16.95 11.97
C MET A 219 -23.17 -16.52 11.58
N GLN A 220 -22.21 -16.73 12.49
CA GLN A 220 -20.78 -16.65 12.23
C GLN A 220 -20.34 -17.99 11.61
N LEU A 221 -20.12 -17.99 10.29
CA LEU A 221 -19.97 -19.22 9.49
C LEU A 221 -18.60 -19.92 9.61
N ALA A 222 -17.60 -19.23 10.18
CA ALA A 222 -16.33 -19.75 10.67
C ALA A 222 -15.65 -18.59 11.40
N ALA A 223 -15.01 -18.83 12.54
CA ALA A 223 -13.99 -17.88 12.99
C ALA A 223 -12.86 -17.90 11.95
N GLY A 224 -12.24 -16.74 11.68
CA GLY A 224 -10.93 -16.78 11.04
C GLY A 224 -10.00 -17.55 11.98
N GLU A 225 -9.48 -18.68 11.52
CA GLU A 225 -8.47 -19.44 12.25
C GLU A 225 -7.12 -19.12 11.65
N ASP A 226 -6.15 -18.87 12.52
CA ASP A 226 -4.77 -18.71 12.10
C ASP A 226 -4.27 -20.03 11.50
N ALA A 227 -3.55 -19.94 10.39
CA ALA A 227 -2.81 -21.05 9.85
C ALA A 227 -1.77 -21.51 10.88
N GLU A 228 -1.78 -22.80 11.20
CA GLU A 228 -0.81 -23.43 12.10
C GLU A 228 0.16 -24.29 11.28
N ILE A 229 1.46 -24.10 11.52
CA ILE A 229 2.52 -24.95 10.96
C ILE A 229 3.46 -25.42 12.05
N GLU A 230 3.97 -26.64 11.92
CA GLU A 230 5.06 -27.15 12.76
C GLU A 230 6.37 -27.10 11.97
N LEU A 231 7.29 -26.21 12.35
CA LEU A 231 8.62 -26.06 11.77
C LEU A 231 9.67 -26.53 12.78
N ASP A 232 10.40 -27.61 12.48
CA ASP A 232 11.42 -28.20 13.36
C ASP A 232 10.94 -28.40 14.81
N SER A 233 9.70 -28.89 14.97
CA SER A 233 9.02 -29.11 16.26
C SER A 233 8.62 -27.84 17.02
N VAL A 234 8.59 -26.69 16.33
CA VAL A 234 8.04 -25.43 16.83
C VAL A 234 6.74 -25.13 16.10
N VAL A 235 5.65 -24.99 16.86
CA VAL A 235 4.35 -24.58 16.33
C VAL A 235 4.34 -23.06 16.12
N LEU A 236 4.04 -22.63 14.91
CA LEU A 236 3.90 -21.22 14.52
C LEU A 236 2.48 -20.99 14.02
N THR A 237 1.88 -19.88 14.42
CA THR A 237 0.57 -19.44 13.94
C THR A 237 0.70 -18.22 13.04
N SER A 238 -0.17 -18.10 12.05
CA SER A 238 -0.23 -16.95 11.15
C SER A 238 -1.66 -16.63 10.75
N ALA A 239 -2.05 -15.35 10.80
CA ALA A 239 -3.36 -14.90 10.33
C ALA A 239 -3.59 -15.07 8.81
N SER A 240 -2.61 -15.58 8.07
CA SER A 240 -2.65 -15.79 6.61
C SER A 240 -2.02 -17.13 6.21
N ASN A 241 -2.46 -17.67 5.07
CA ASN A 241 -1.84 -18.83 4.44
C ASN A 241 -0.50 -18.49 3.75
N THR A 242 -0.11 -17.22 3.70
CA THR A 242 1.22 -16.78 3.29
C THR A 242 2.00 -16.41 4.54
N VAL A 243 2.79 -17.37 5.02
CA VAL A 243 3.59 -17.19 6.23
C VAL A 243 4.90 -16.51 5.84
N THR A 244 5.09 -15.30 6.35
CA THR A 244 6.35 -14.55 6.24
C THR A 244 7.00 -14.48 7.61
N GLY A 245 8.33 -14.40 7.67
CA GLY A 245 9.06 -14.20 8.93
C GLY A 245 9.24 -15.45 9.80
N ALA A 246 8.59 -16.58 9.49
CA ALA A 246 8.85 -17.86 10.15
C ALA A 246 10.31 -18.31 10.00
N ILE A 247 10.89 -18.08 8.82
CA ILE A 247 12.33 -18.12 8.58
C ILE A 247 12.70 -16.78 7.95
N ALA A 248 13.75 -16.12 8.47
CA ALA A 248 14.16 -14.81 7.98
C ALA A 248 14.43 -14.84 6.47
N GLY A 249 13.75 -13.97 5.72
CA GLY A 249 13.87 -13.88 4.25
C GLY A 249 13.16 -14.99 3.46
N VAL A 250 12.35 -15.82 4.11
CA VAL A 250 11.56 -16.87 3.45
C VAL A 250 10.08 -16.54 3.54
N THR A 251 9.39 -16.73 2.42
CA THR A 251 7.93 -16.71 2.32
C THR A 251 7.45 -18.12 2.03
N ILE A 252 6.53 -18.62 2.85
CA ILE A 252 5.95 -19.95 2.71
C ILE A 252 4.47 -19.77 2.37
N ASP A 253 4.08 -20.21 1.18
CA ASP A 253 2.66 -20.26 0.80
C ASP A 253 2.08 -21.65 1.10
N LEU A 254 1.22 -21.71 2.10
CA LEU A 254 0.49 -22.90 2.49
C LEU A 254 -0.61 -23.18 1.48
N LYS A 255 -0.60 -24.38 0.89
CA LYS A 255 -1.57 -24.79 -0.15
C LYS A 255 -2.57 -25.84 0.35
N GLY A 256 -2.33 -26.45 1.51
CA GLY A 256 -3.19 -27.46 2.10
C GLY A 256 -2.51 -28.14 3.29
N THR A 257 -3.30 -28.90 4.06
CA THR A 257 -2.81 -29.69 5.19
C THR A 257 -2.26 -31.05 4.72
N ASN A 258 -1.30 -31.59 5.47
CA ASN A 258 -0.78 -32.94 5.23
C ASN A 258 -0.34 -33.56 6.56
N GLU A 259 -1.24 -34.32 7.18
CA GLU A 259 -1.03 -34.92 8.50
C GLU A 259 -0.19 -36.22 8.46
N ALA A 260 0.02 -36.79 7.27
CA ALA A 260 0.63 -38.10 7.12
C ALA A 260 2.13 -38.06 6.78
N THR A 261 2.67 -36.92 6.32
CA THR A 261 4.07 -36.81 5.90
C THR A 261 4.68 -35.45 6.22
N THR A 262 5.85 -35.44 6.87
CA THR A 262 6.67 -34.24 7.04
C THR A 262 7.22 -33.77 5.69
N VAL A 263 7.02 -32.49 5.37
CA VAL A 263 7.62 -31.85 4.19
C VAL A 263 8.99 -31.30 4.56
N THR A 264 10.05 -31.74 3.88
CA THR A 264 11.39 -31.18 4.07
C THR A 264 11.62 -29.99 3.16
N LEU A 265 11.68 -28.79 3.73
CA LEU A 265 12.09 -27.58 3.02
C LEU A 265 13.63 -27.46 3.06
N LYS A 266 14.27 -27.56 1.89
CA LYS A 266 15.73 -27.41 1.77
C LYS A 266 16.07 -26.03 1.21
N ILE A 267 16.70 -25.18 2.02
CA ILE A 267 17.17 -23.86 1.59
C ILE A 267 18.65 -23.99 1.25
N GLU A 268 18.99 -23.84 -0.03
CA GLU A 268 20.36 -23.92 -0.52
C GLU A 268 20.75 -22.68 -1.30
N ARG A 269 22.06 -22.44 -1.39
CA ARG A 269 22.60 -21.39 -2.25
C ARG A 269 22.45 -21.82 -3.71
N ASP A 270 21.93 -20.93 -4.55
CA ASP A 270 21.87 -21.14 -6.00
C ASP A 270 23.24 -20.87 -6.65
N ILE A 271 24.13 -21.85 -6.57
CA ILE A 271 25.48 -21.78 -7.13
C ILE A 271 25.45 -21.65 -8.66
N ASP A 272 24.45 -22.22 -9.33
CA ASP A 272 24.31 -22.17 -10.79
C ASP A 272 24.02 -20.74 -11.28
N SER A 273 23.14 -20.01 -10.60
CA SER A 273 22.87 -18.60 -10.89
C SER A 273 24.11 -17.72 -10.70
N ILE A 274 24.88 -17.95 -9.63
CA ILE A 274 26.13 -17.22 -9.35
C ILE A 274 27.18 -17.51 -10.42
N ARG A 275 27.38 -18.78 -10.77
CA ARG A 275 28.30 -19.20 -11.84
C ARG A 275 27.91 -18.55 -13.18
N SER A 276 26.62 -18.49 -13.48
CA SER A 276 26.11 -17.86 -14.70
C SER A 276 26.43 -16.36 -14.76
N LYS A 277 26.30 -15.64 -13.64
CA LYS A 277 26.70 -14.21 -13.55
C LYS A 277 28.20 -14.02 -13.72
N ILE A 278 29.02 -14.84 -13.09
CA ILE A 278 30.49 -14.82 -13.26
C ILE A 278 30.87 -15.10 -14.72
N GLN A 279 30.24 -16.09 -15.35
CA GLN A 279 30.48 -16.41 -16.76
C GLN A 279 30.04 -15.27 -17.70
N GLY A 280 28.95 -14.57 -17.36
CA GLY A 280 28.52 -13.36 -18.06
C GLY A 280 29.59 -12.27 -18.02
N MET A 281 30.16 -12.00 -16.84
CA MET A 281 31.27 -11.06 -16.68
C MET A 281 32.49 -11.46 -17.52
N VAL A 282 32.91 -12.74 -17.44
CA VAL A 282 34.02 -13.29 -18.24
C VAL A 282 33.78 -13.13 -19.74
N THR A 283 32.56 -13.38 -20.20
CA THR A 283 32.16 -13.24 -21.61
C THR A 283 32.25 -11.79 -22.06
N SER A 284 31.74 -10.85 -21.27
CA SER A 284 31.80 -9.41 -21.57
C SER A 284 33.25 -8.90 -21.61
N TYR A 285 34.09 -9.30 -20.65
CA TYR A 285 35.52 -8.99 -20.66
C TYR A 285 36.19 -9.52 -21.94
N ASN A 286 35.95 -10.79 -22.28
CA ASN A 286 36.53 -11.42 -23.46
C ASN A 286 36.07 -10.77 -24.78
N ALA A 287 34.83 -10.29 -24.84
CA ALA A 287 34.33 -9.54 -25.99
C ALA A 287 35.09 -8.22 -26.18
N ILE A 288 35.34 -7.47 -25.10
CA ILE A 288 36.15 -6.25 -25.14
C ILE A 288 37.57 -6.57 -25.59
N MET A 289 38.21 -7.58 -25.00
CA MET A 289 39.58 -7.96 -25.34
C MET A 289 39.70 -8.48 -26.78
N SER A 290 38.70 -9.22 -27.28
CA SER A 290 38.63 -9.65 -28.67
C SER A 290 38.50 -8.46 -29.62
N TYR A 291 37.62 -7.50 -29.31
CA TYR A 291 37.47 -6.29 -30.11
C TYR A 291 38.78 -5.50 -30.19
N ILE A 292 39.42 -5.27 -29.03
CA ILE A 292 40.72 -4.61 -28.94
C ILE A 292 41.78 -5.37 -29.76
N SER A 293 41.86 -6.69 -29.61
CA SER A 293 42.84 -7.52 -30.33
C SER A 293 42.66 -7.42 -31.85
N THR A 294 41.42 -7.38 -32.34
CA THR A 294 41.14 -7.19 -33.77
C THR A 294 41.62 -5.83 -34.26
N GLN A 295 41.49 -4.76 -33.47
CA GLN A 295 42.00 -3.44 -33.88
C GLN A 295 43.53 -3.43 -34.03
N PHE A 296 44.26 -4.25 -33.25
CA PHE A 296 45.73 -4.29 -33.24
C PHE A 296 46.35 -5.39 -34.11
N SER A 297 45.57 -6.18 -34.85
CA SER A 297 46.13 -7.20 -35.74
C SER A 297 46.64 -6.58 -37.06
N TYR A 298 47.61 -7.25 -37.69
CA TYR A 298 48.14 -6.90 -39.01
C TYR A 298 48.15 -8.14 -39.89
N ASP A 299 47.55 -8.05 -41.07
CA ASP A 299 47.58 -9.10 -42.09
C ASP A 299 48.78 -8.84 -43.01
N GLU A 300 49.81 -9.68 -42.89
CA GLU A 300 51.04 -9.55 -43.69
C GLU A 300 50.82 -9.83 -45.18
N GLU A 301 49.85 -10.70 -45.53
CA GLU A 301 49.57 -11.10 -46.90
C GLU A 301 48.74 -10.02 -47.61
N ALA A 302 47.69 -9.53 -46.95
CA ALA A 302 46.86 -8.43 -47.45
C ALA A 302 47.52 -7.05 -47.26
N LYS A 303 48.61 -6.96 -46.49
CA LYS A 303 49.31 -5.73 -46.09
C LYS A 303 48.36 -4.69 -45.46
N SER A 304 47.38 -5.16 -44.70
CA SER A 304 46.30 -4.35 -44.13
C SER A 304 46.25 -4.48 -42.62
N THR A 305 45.71 -3.45 -41.95
CA THR A 305 45.47 -3.47 -40.51
C THR A 305 44.12 -4.12 -40.22
N GLY A 306 44.00 -4.77 -39.06
CA GLY A 306 42.76 -5.43 -38.63
C GLY A 306 41.63 -4.45 -38.28
N GLY A 307 41.96 -3.19 -38.00
CA GLY A 307 40.99 -2.13 -37.75
C GLY A 307 41.53 -0.72 -37.94
N ILE A 308 40.62 0.25 -37.88
CA ILE A 308 40.93 1.69 -38.05
C ILE A 308 41.67 2.27 -36.84
N LEU A 309 41.62 1.60 -35.69
CA LEU A 309 42.30 2.01 -34.45
C LEU A 309 43.66 1.31 -34.28
N PHE A 310 44.24 0.76 -35.35
CA PHE A 310 45.55 0.11 -35.29
C PHE A 310 46.63 1.05 -34.77
N GLY A 311 47.33 0.64 -33.71
CA GLY A 311 48.36 1.45 -33.05
C GLY A 311 47.84 2.56 -32.15
N ASP A 312 46.53 2.59 -31.84
CA ASP A 312 45.97 3.62 -30.97
C ASP A 312 46.43 3.47 -29.51
N GLY A 313 47.09 4.51 -28.97
CA GLY A 313 47.60 4.50 -27.61
C GLY A 313 46.51 4.47 -26.53
N THR A 314 45.34 5.06 -26.77
CA THR A 314 44.24 5.07 -25.79
C THR A 314 43.63 3.68 -25.63
N LEU A 315 43.46 2.96 -26.74
CA LEU A 315 42.99 1.57 -26.72
C LEU A 315 44.02 0.64 -26.04
N SER A 316 45.31 0.93 -26.19
CA SER A 316 46.38 0.22 -25.47
C SER A 316 46.36 0.50 -23.96
N SER A 317 46.06 1.74 -23.53
CA SER A 317 45.89 2.08 -22.12
C SER A 317 44.70 1.32 -21.51
N VAL A 318 43.54 1.35 -22.16
CA VAL A 318 42.34 0.60 -21.73
C VAL A 318 42.66 -0.90 -21.58
N LYS A 319 43.33 -1.49 -22.58
CA LYS A 319 43.76 -2.89 -22.53
C LYS A 319 44.62 -3.17 -21.29
N THR A 320 45.61 -2.32 -21.04
CA THR A 320 46.58 -2.50 -19.93
C THR A 320 45.91 -2.37 -18.56
N GLU A 321 45.01 -1.40 -18.40
CA GLU A 321 44.26 -1.20 -17.16
C GLU A 321 43.34 -2.38 -16.83
N LEU A 322 42.58 -2.85 -17.82
CA LEU A 322 41.69 -4.00 -17.65
C LEU A 322 42.45 -5.28 -17.32
N ILE A 323 43.61 -5.52 -17.98
CA ILE A 323 44.51 -6.62 -17.63
C ILE A 323 45.04 -6.46 -16.20
N GLY A 324 45.47 -5.25 -15.82
CA GLY A 324 45.96 -4.96 -14.49
C GLY A 324 44.95 -5.30 -13.40
N ILE A 325 43.67 -4.97 -13.62
CA ILE A 325 42.59 -5.28 -12.68
C ILE A 325 42.37 -6.79 -12.55
N VAL A 326 42.19 -7.52 -13.65
CA VAL A 326 41.83 -8.97 -13.57
C VAL A 326 42.99 -9.85 -13.10
N THR A 327 44.24 -9.38 -13.20
CA THR A 327 45.43 -10.14 -12.78
C THR A 327 45.93 -9.78 -11.38
N ARG A 328 45.39 -8.72 -10.76
CA ARG A 328 45.82 -8.28 -9.42
C ARG A 328 45.41 -9.26 -8.33
N SER A 329 46.14 -9.23 -7.21
CA SER A 329 45.67 -9.80 -5.95
C SER A 329 44.73 -8.82 -5.24
N VAL A 330 43.59 -9.31 -4.76
CA VAL A 330 42.64 -8.56 -3.94
C VAL A 330 43.10 -8.55 -2.48
N THR A 331 43.35 -7.36 -1.96
CA THR A 331 43.72 -7.13 -0.55
C THR A 331 42.54 -7.46 0.37
N GLY A 332 42.81 -8.03 1.55
CA GLY A 332 41.77 -8.39 2.53
C GLY A 332 41.27 -9.83 2.43
N LEU A 333 41.77 -10.61 1.46
CA LEU A 333 41.45 -12.02 1.29
C LEU A 333 42.59 -12.94 1.69
N SER A 334 42.22 -14.17 2.05
CA SER A 334 43.17 -15.26 2.27
C SER A 334 44.01 -15.54 1.03
N GLY A 335 45.27 -15.93 1.21
CA GLY A 335 46.21 -16.16 0.11
C GLY A 335 45.78 -17.23 -0.90
N GLY A 336 44.84 -18.11 -0.53
CA GLY A 336 44.27 -19.14 -1.40
C GLY A 336 43.09 -18.68 -2.26
N TYR A 337 42.53 -17.50 -2.03
CA TYR A 337 41.32 -17.01 -2.71
C TYR A 337 41.44 -15.55 -3.18
N ASN A 338 42.62 -14.95 -3.10
CA ASN A 338 42.83 -13.53 -3.40
C ASN A 338 43.08 -13.20 -4.88
N ARG A 339 42.97 -14.16 -5.80
CA ARG A 339 43.15 -13.98 -7.26
C ARG A 339 42.15 -14.81 -8.04
N LEU A 340 41.71 -14.32 -9.20
CA LEU A 340 40.80 -15.04 -10.10
C LEU A 340 41.31 -16.44 -10.48
N SER A 341 42.61 -16.58 -10.72
CA SER A 341 43.21 -17.86 -11.11
C SER A 341 43.11 -18.94 -10.03
N LEU A 342 43.03 -18.54 -8.75
CA LEU A 342 42.90 -19.46 -7.62
C LEU A 342 41.49 -20.00 -7.45
N VAL A 343 40.49 -19.34 -8.05
CA VAL A 343 39.09 -19.79 -8.07
C VAL A 343 38.67 -20.38 -9.42
N GLY A 344 39.65 -20.76 -10.26
CA GLY A 344 39.39 -21.39 -11.54
C GLY A 344 39.12 -20.43 -12.69
N ILE A 345 39.46 -19.14 -12.58
CA ILE A 345 39.35 -18.18 -13.70
C ILE A 345 40.75 -17.73 -14.09
N ALA A 346 41.33 -18.41 -15.07
CA ALA A 346 42.69 -18.17 -15.53
C ALA A 346 42.72 -17.14 -16.67
N PHE A 347 43.90 -16.56 -16.89
CA PHE A 347 44.18 -15.63 -17.98
C PHE A 347 45.11 -16.32 -18.98
N ASN A 348 44.78 -16.26 -20.28
CA ASN A 348 45.58 -16.90 -21.34
C ASN A 348 46.51 -15.91 -22.06
N ASP A 349 47.31 -16.42 -23.00
CA ASP A 349 48.30 -15.63 -23.76
C ASP A 349 47.67 -14.55 -24.66
N GLN A 350 46.38 -14.70 -25.00
CA GLN A 350 45.57 -13.75 -25.77
C GLN A 350 44.92 -12.67 -24.90
N ALA A 351 45.26 -12.64 -23.61
CA ALA A 351 44.67 -11.76 -22.61
C ALA A 351 43.15 -11.94 -22.42
N GLN A 352 42.67 -13.17 -22.57
CA GLN A 352 41.29 -13.56 -22.32
C GLN A 352 41.18 -14.38 -21.04
N LEU A 353 40.04 -14.30 -20.38
CA LEU A 353 39.69 -15.09 -19.21
C LEU A 353 39.10 -16.44 -19.64
N VAL A 354 39.56 -17.52 -19.00
CA VAL A 354 39.10 -18.89 -19.21
C VAL A 354 38.63 -19.46 -17.88
N THR A 355 37.38 -19.92 -17.85
CA THR A 355 36.74 -20.48 -16.65
C THR A 355 36.89 -22.00 -16.62
N ASP A 356 37.50 -22.53 -15.57
CA ASP A 356 37.37 -23.93 -15.14
C ASP A 356 36.15 -24.05 -14.23
N THR A 357 35.07 -24.58 -14.79
CA THR A 357 33.78 -24.70 -14.07
C THR A 357 33.83 -25.65 -12.90
N THR A 358 34.75 -26.63 -12.90
CA THR A 358 34.88 -27.61 -11.81
C THR A 358 35.56 -26.96 -10.61
N VAL A 359 36.68 -26.26 -10.85
CA VAL A 359 37.41 -25.54 -9.79
C VAL A 359 36.55 -24.40 -9.23
N LEU A 360 35.86 -23.65 -10.09
CA LEU A 360 34.97 -22.57 -9.66
C LEU A 360 33.81 -23.08 -8.81
N THR A 361 33.18 -24.20 -9.20
CA THR A 361 32.08 -24.80 -8.43
C THR A 361 32.57 -25.26 -7.05
N ASN A 362 33.70 -25.97 -6.98
CA ASN A 362 34.29 -26.38 -5.71
C ASN A 362 34.66 -25.17 -4.81
N ALA A 363 35.18 -24.09 -5.38
CA ALA A 363 35.48 -22.88 -4.62
C ALA A 363 34.21 -22.22 -4.05
N LEU A 364 33.13 -22.14 -4.83
CA LEU A 364 31.84 -21.58 -4.42
C LEU A 364 31.14 -22.42 -3.34
N GLU A 365 31.29 -23.74 -3.37
CA GLU A 365 30.73 -24.65 -2.37
C GLU A 365 31.50 -24.63 -1.05
N THR A 366 32.83 -24.57 -1.12
CA THR A 366 33.70 -24.71 0.07
C THR A 366 34.01 -23.38 0.77
N ASN A 367 34.18 -22.29 0.01
CA ASN A 367 34.66 -21.00 0.53
C ASN A 367 33.89 -19.83 -0.08
N PHE A 368 32.56 -19.92 -0.05
CA PHE A 368 31.63 -18.97 -0.64
C PHE A 368 31.95 -17.50 -0.33
N ASP A 369 32.17 -17.15 0.94
CA ASP A 369 32.37 -15.77 1.35
C ASP A 369 33.66 -15.17 0.78
N GLU A 370 34.73 -15.96 0.67
CA GLU A 370 35.99 -15.50 0.08
C GLU A 370 35.85 -15.32 -1.44
N VAL A 371 35.15 -16.25 -2.13
CA VAL A 371 34.85 -16.10 -3.55
C VAL A 371 33.95 -14.89 -3.80
N LYS A 372 32.93 -14.66 -2.96
CA LYS A 372 32.07 -13.46 -3.05
C LYS A 372 32.90 -12.19 -2.96
N LYS A 373 33.71 -12.04 -1.91
CA LYS A 373 34.58 -10.87 -1.71
C LYS A 373 35.65 -10.70 -2.80
N LEU A 374 36.03 -11.76 -3.50
CA LEU A 374 36.91 -11.67 -4.66
C LEU A 374 36.26 -10.91 -5.81
N PHE A 375 34.93 -10.91 -5.95
CA PHE A 375 34.22 -10.19 -7.01
C PHE A 375 33.65 -8.86 -6.54
N VAL A 376 32.97 -8.82 -5.39
CA VAL A 376 32.24 -7.64 -4.92
C VAL A 376 32.95 -6.93 -3.77
N ALA A 377 32.70 -5.64 -3.60
CA ALA A 377 33.14 -4.91 -2.42
C ALA A 377 32.51 -5.46 -1.13
N ALA A 378 33.30 -5.54 -0.07
CA ALA A 378 32.84 -6.02 1.23
C ALA A 378 33.66 -5.40 2.37
N GLY A 379 32.96 -4.88 3.38
CA GLY A 379 33.56 -4.49 4.65
C GLY A 379 33.36 -5.56 5.72
N SER A 380 34.33 -5.72 6.62
CA SER A 380 34.23 -6.64 7.74
C SER A 380 35.02 -6.15 8.95
N ALA A 381 34.50 -6.42 10.15
CA ALA A 381 35.18 -6.15 11.41
C ALA A 381 35.06 -7.37 12.33
N ALA A 382 36.02 -7.52 13.24
CA ALA A 382 35.95 -8.58 14.26
C ALA A 382 34.81 -8.34 15.25
N ASN A 383 34.49 -7.07 15.52
CA ASN A 383 33.35 -6.67 16.33
C ASN A 383 32.10 -6.52 15.44
N SER A 384 31.11 -7.37 15.65
CA SER A 384 29.84 -7.39 14.89
C SER A 384 28.97 -6.14 15.07
N ALA A 385 29.30 -5.28 16.04
CA ALA A 385 28.67 -3.97 16.18
C ALA A 385 29.04 -3.01 15.05
N PHE A 386 30.13 -3.27 14.32
CA PHE A 386 30.56 -2.47 13.16
C PHE A 386 30.19 -3.19 11.88
N GLN A 387 29.25 -2.62 11.13
CA GLN A 387 28.70 -3.21 9.92
C GLN A 387 28.96 -2.31 8.72
N TYR A 388 29.31 -2.93 7.60
CA TYR A 388 29.49 -2.24 6.34
C TYR A 388 28.16 -1.72 5.80
N VAL A 389 28.09 -0.44 5.41
CA VAL A 389 26.90 0.17 4.80
C VAL A 389 27.14 0.46 3.33
N SER A 390 28.09 1.34 3.05
CA SER A 390 28.39 1.80 1.70
C SER A 390 29.82 2.31 1.60
N HIS A 391 30.24 2.59 0.38
CA HIS A 391 31.52 3.20 0.05
C HIS A 391 31.38 3.97 -1.27
N THR A 392 32.38 4.78 -1.62
CA THR A 392 32.43 5.50 -2.90
C THR A 392 33.61 5.01 -3.76
N PRO A 393 33.70 5.41 -5.04
CA PRO A 393 34.87 5.11 -5.87
C PRO A 393 36.21 5.63 -5.30
N ALA A 394 36.18 6.63 -4.41
CA ALA A 394 37.36 7.15 -3.71
C ALA A 394 37.85 6.23 -2.58
N THR A 395 36.97 5.38 -2.03
CA THR A 395 37.33 4.44 -0.97
C THR A 395 38.29 3.39 -1.50
N GLU A 396 39.48 3.28 -0.91
CA GLU A 396 40.46 2.26 -1.24
C GLU A 396 40.20 0.94 -0.46
N GLY A 397 40.86 -0.15 -0.89
CA GLY A 397 40.82 -1.42 -0.17
C GLY A 397 41.94 -1.48 0.87
N GLY A 398 41.64 -1.89 2.11
CA GLY A 398 42.62 -1.92 3.18
C GLY A 398 42.02 -2.12 4.57
N ALA A 399 42.86 -2.03 5.59
CA ALA A 399 42.45 -2.09 6.99
C ALA A 399 42.43 -0.69 7.59
N TYR A 400 41.29 -0.29 8.15
CA TYR A 400 41.04 1.02 8.73
C TYR A 400 40.86 0.93 10.23
N ALA A 401 41.53 1.80 10.98
CA ALA A 401 41.27 1.96 12.41
C ALA A 401 39.99 2.78 12.59
N VAL A 402 38.96 2.18 13.18
CA VAL A 402 37.68 2.85 13.45
C VAL A 402 37.53 2.99 14.96
N SER A 403 37.21 4.20 15.41
CA SER A 403 36.99 4.49 16.83
C SER A 403 35.73 5.30 17.01
N VAL A 404 34.74 4.73 17.68
CA VAL A 404 33.51 5.40 18.12
C VAL A 404 33.75 5.96 19.51
N THR A 405 33.65 7.28 19.64
CA THR A 405 33.79 8.02 20.90
C THR A 405 32.44 8.27 21.58
N GLN A 406 31.35 8.26 20.82
CA GLN A 406 29.98 8.39 21.30
C GLN A 406 29.07 7.46 20.49
N ALA A 407 28.32 6.57 21.18
CA ALA A 407 27.29 5.77 20.55
C ALA A 407 26.03 6.62 20.28
N ALA A 408 25.31 6.29 19.22
CA ALA A 408 24.04 6.96 18.94
C ALA A 408 22.97 6.58 19.97
N THR A 409 22.05 7.49 20.25
CA THR A 409 20.84 7.20 21.05
C THR A 409 19.59 7.56 20.27
N ARG A 410 18.50 6.86 20.59
CA ARG A 410 17.15 7.23 20.16
C ARG A 410 16.64 8.39 21.02
N THR A 411 15.75 9.20 20.47
CA THR A 411 15.03 10.21 21.26
C THR A 411 14.11 9.51 22.25
N THR A 412 14.24 9.81 23.53
CA THR A 412 13.40 9.27 24.60
C THR A 412 12.80 10.38 25.43
N VAL A 413 11.49 10.32 25.70
CA VAL A 413 10.82 11.18 26.67
C VAL A 413 10.24 10.30 27.77
N THR A 414 10.68 10.49 29.00
CA THR A 414 10.21 9.74 30.17
C THR A 414 9.41 10.65 31.08
N GLY A 415 8.22 10.22 31.47
CA GLY A 415 7.40 10.88 32.47
C GLY A 415 8.15 11.11 33.78
N SER A 416 8.06 12.32 34.34
CA SER A 416 8.70 12.68 35.60
C SER A 416 7.98 12.15 36.83
N ALA A 417 6.75 11.67 36.68
CA ALA A 417 5.95 11.04 37.74
C ALA A 417 5.89 9.52 37.57
N VAL A 418 5.84 8.81 38.70
CA VAL A 418 5.56 7.37 38.75
C VAL A 418 4.06 7.19 38.93
N LEU A 419 3.40 6.48 38.02
CA LEU A 419 1.97 6.19 38.15
C LEU A 419 1.77 4.96 39.05
N ALA A 420 1.46 5.20 40.32
CA ALA A 420 1.17 4.15 41.28
C ALA A 420 -0.33 3.80 41.27
N GLY A 421 -0.71 2.81 40.45
CA GLY A 421 -2.10 2.37 40.29
C GLY A 421 -2.71 2.88 39.00
N THR A 422 -3.85 3.58 39.10
CA THR A 422 -4.63 4.06 37.95
C THR A 422 -4.74 5.59 37.94
N LEU A 423 -4.99 6.18 36.78
CA LEU A 423 -5.32 7.60 36.65
C LEU A 423 -6.51 7.99 37.52
N THR A 424 -6.42 9.14 38.18
CA THR A 424 -7.48 9.62 39.08
C THR A 424 -8.51 10.51 38.38
N ALA A 425 -8.11 11.14 37.28
CA ALA A 425 -8.93 11.97 36.42
C ALA A 425 -8.59 11.69 34.93
N PRO A 426 -9.47 12.08 33.99
CA PRO A 426 -9.14 12.04 32.56
C PRO A 426 -8.01 13.02 32.21
N GLU A 427 -7.10 12.59 31.34
CA GLU A 427 -5.96 13.36 30.86
C GLU A 427 -5.86 13.28 29.34
N THR A 428 -5.24 14.27 28.70
CA THR A 428 -4.94 14.24 27.26
C THR A 428 -3.45 14.47 27.05
N ILE A 429 -2.81 13.55 26.32
CA ILE A 429 -1.41 13.67 25.91
C ILE A 429 -1.37 14.15 24.45
N SER A 430 -0.59 15.19 24.17
CA SER A 430 -0.20 15.56 22.82
C SER A 430 1.22 15.08 22.53
N ILE A 431 1.42 14.40 21.42
CA ILE A 431 2.72 13.88 20.99
C ILE A 431 2.99 14.39 19.58
N THR A 432 4.09 15.11 19.39
CA THR A 432 4.51 15.61 18.08
C THR A 432 5.86 15.00 17.70
N ASP A 433 5.91 14.35 16.54
CA ASP A 433 7.16 14.08 15.84
C ASP A 433 7.53 15.37 15.11
N TYR A 434 8.47 16.11 15.70
CA TYR A 434 8.74 17.47 15.27
C TYR A 434 9.45 17.53 13.91
N ALA A 435 10.17 16.47 13.52
CA ALA A 435 10.83 16.43 12.21
C ALA A 435 9.83 16.24 11.07
N SER A 436 8.84 15.37 11.25
CA SER A 436 7.80 15.15 10.25
C SER A 436 6.64 16.16 10.35
N GLY A 437 6.55 16.91 11.46
CA GLY A 437 5.43 17.79 11.76
C GLY A 437 4.15 17.08 12.20
N ARG A 438 4.18 15.75 12.35
CA ARG A 438 2.99 14.95 12.66
C ARG A 438 2.66 15.06 14.15
N ALA A 439 1.38 15.27 14.47
CA ALA A 439 0.90 15.32 15.84
C ALA A 439 -0.22 14.31 16.11
N ALA A 440 -0.22 13.74 17.31
CA ALA A 440 -1.28 12.85 17.80
C ALA A 440 -1.76 13.34 19.16
N GLN A 441 -3.08 13.28 19.37
CA GLN A 441 -3.69 13.52 20.68
C GLN A 441 -4.29 12.22 21.20
N VAL A 442 -3.90 11.83 22.41
CA VAL A 442 -4.37 10.62 23.07
C VAL A 442 -5.23 11.03 24.26
N SER A 443 -6.52 10.71 24.21
CA SER A 443 -7.44 10.92 25.33
C SER A 443 -7.43 9.71 26.27
N LEU A 444 -7.12 9.93 27.54
CA LEU A 444 -7.03 8.92 28.58
C LEU A 444 -8.18 9.08 29.58
N ALA A 445 -8.81 7.98 29.96
CA ALA A 445 -9.90 7.99 30.92
C ALA A 445 -9.39 7.74 32.35
N ALA A 446 -10.11 8.29 33.34
CA ALA A 446 -9.89 7.93 34.74
C ALA A 446 -10.04 6.41 34.94
N GLY A 447 -9.18 5.81 35.77
CA GLY A 447 -9.16 4.37 36.02
C GLY A 447 -8.25 3.56 35.11
N MET A 448 -7.65 4.14 34.05
CA MET A 448 -6.63 3.45 33.25
C MET A 448 -5.35 3.26 34.05
N ASP A 449 -4.76 2.06 34.01
CA ASP A 449 -3.42 1.81 34.53
C ASP A 449 -2.34 2.12 33.47
N LEU A 450 -1.06 1.97 33.84
CA LEU A 450 0.04 2.31 32.93
C LEU A 450 0.08 1.42 31.67
N ASP A 451 -0.32 0.15 31.76
CA ASP A 451 -0.32 -0.75 30.61
C ASP A 451 -1.47 -0.38 29.65
N ASP A 452 -2.65 -0.01 30.19
CA ASP A 452 -3.76 0.55 29.40
C ASP A 452 -3.34 1.84 28.67
N ILE A 453 -2.62 2.73 29.35
CA ILE A 453 -2.13 4.00 28.78
C ILE A 453 -1.12 3.73 27.67
N VAL A 454 -0.16 2.83 27.88
CA VAL A 454 0.82 2.42 26.85
C VAL A 454 0.09 1.87 25.62
N ASN A 455 -0.93 1.04 25.81
CA ASN A 455 -1.73 0.48 24.72
C ASN A 455 -2.55 1.56 24.00
N ALA A 456 -3.15 2.50 24.72
CA ALA A 456 -3.90 3.61 24.13
C ALA A 456 -3.00 4.51 23.28
N VAL A 457 -1.82 4.87 23.79
CA VAL A 457 -0.84 5.68 23.07
C VAL A 457 -0.34 4.94 21.83
N ASN A 458 0.10 3.69 21.95
CA ASN A 458 0.57 2.92 20.78
C ASN A 458 -0.54 2.70 19.74
N SER A 459 -1.78 2.47 20.18
CA SER A 459 -2.92 2.31 19.28
C SER A 459 -3.23 3.59 18.51
N GLU A 460 -3.09 4.76 19.13
CA GLU A 460 -3.24 6.05 18.45
C GLU A 460 -2.09 6.32 17.47
N LEU A 461 -0.84 6.12 17.91
CA LEU A 461 0.35 6.35 17.08
C LEU A 461 0.41 5.43 15.85
N ALA A 462 -0.17 4.22 15.93
CA ALA A 462 -0.25 3.26 14.83
C ALA A 462 -1.30 3.62 13.75
N LYS A 463 -2.22 4.56 14.01
CA LYS A 463 -3.23 4.95 13.03
C LYS A 463 -2.62 5.73 11.87
N SER A 464 -3.13 5.45 10.67
CA SER A 464 -3.11 6.39 9.53
C SER A 464 -4.50 7.01 9.41
N CYS A 465 -4.59 8.33 9.51
CA CYS A 465 -5.82 9.10 9.48
C CYS A 465 -6.01 9.74 8.10
N THR A 466 -7.26 9.80 7.65
CA THR A 466 -7.67 10.58 6.47
C THR A 466 -7.99 12.00 6.90
N GLU A 467 -7.54 12.99 6.14
CA GLU A 467 -7.86 14.38 6.44
C GLU A 467 -9.33 14.69 6.19
N VAL A 468 -9.96 15.34 7.17
CA VAL A 468 -11.32 15.84 7.09
C VAL A 468 -11.34 17.30 7.52
N LEU A 469 -11.71 18.18 6.59
CA LEU A 469 -12.02 19.57 6.86
C LEU A 469 -13.53 19.73 7.09
N GLU A 470 -13.92 20.53 8.08
CA GLU A 470 -15.31 20.91 8.32
C GLU A 470 -15.46 22.43 8.40
N GLY A 471 -16.51 22.97 7.81
CA GLY A 471 -16.93 24.35 7.94
C GLY A 471 -17.50 24.65 9.33
N SER A 472 -17.18 25.80 9.91
CA SER A 472 -17.56 26.16 11.27
C SER A 472 -19.04 26.52 11.45
N VAL A 473 -19.81 26.67 10.37
CA VAL A 473 -21.21 27.14 10.40
C VAL A 473 -22.18 26.08 9.90
N GLU A 474 -23.24 25.83 10.68
CA GLU A 474 -24.39 25.01 10.31
C GLU A 474 -25.37 25.85 9.50
N THR A 475 -25.40 25.64 8.18
CA THR A 475 -26.30 26.42 7.30
C THR A 475 -27.75 25.96 7.39
N GLY A 476 -28.00 24.72 7.84
CA GLY A 476 -29.31 24.06 7.78
C GLY A 476 -29.76 23.71 6.36
N PHE A 477 -28.94 23.94 5.34
CA PHE A 477 -29.22 23.56 3.96
C PHE A 477 -28.71 22.15 3.65
N SER A 478 -29.34 21.51 2.66
CA SER A 478 -28.88 20.23 2.10
C SER A 478 -28.25 20.46 0.73
N ALA A 479 -27.51 19.50 0.21
CA ALA A 479 -26.95 19.59 -1.14
C ALA A 479 -28.06 19.79 -2.21
N ALA A 480 -29.28 19.32 -1.97
CA ALA A 480 -30.42 19.49 -2.87
C ALA A 480 -31.09 20.87 -2.80
N THR A 481 -30.68 21.75 -1.87
CA THR A 481 -31.26 23.09 -1.74
C THR A 481 -30.93 23.92 -2.98
N SER A 482 -31.97 24.42 -3.67
CA SER A 482 -31.82 25.35 -4.79
C SER A 482 -31.34 26.72 -4.32
N PHE A 483 -30.50 27.40 -5.11
CA PHE A 483 -30.07 28.77 -4.81
C PHE A 483 -31.26 29.74 -4.71
N SER A 484 -32.36 29.50 -5.43
CA SER A 484 -33.60 30.29 -5.28
C SER A 484 -34.21 30.26 -3.88
N ALA A 485 -33.90 29.25 -3.06
CA ALA A 485 -34.36 29.12 -1.69
C ALA A 485 -33.42 29.76 -0.65
N ILE A 486 -32.27 30.29 -1.09
CA ILE A 486 -31.25 30.91 -0.24
C ILE A 486 -31.44 32.43 -0.26
N SER A 487 -31.50 33.05 0.92
CA SER A 487 -31.74 34.48 1.02
C SER A 487 -30.60 35.30 0.39
N GLY A 488 -30.94 36.18 -0.55
CA GLY A 488 -29.96 37.05 -1.22
C GLY A 488 -29.00 36.31 -2.15
N ALA A 489 -29.41 35.15 -2.69
CA ALA A 489 -28.79 34.56 -3.87
C ALA A 489 -29.50 35.06 -5.13
N ASP A 490 -28.79 35.77 -5.99
CA ASP A 490 -29.26 36.29 -7.27
C ASP A 490 -28.47 35.70 -8.45
N ASN A 491 -29.12 35.61 -9.61
CA ASN A 491 -28.47 35.11 -10.82
C ASN A 491 -27.31 36.03 -11.24
N GLY A 492 -26.08 35.50 -11.27
CA GLY A 492 -24.87 36.25 -11.56
C GLY A 492 -24.00 36.56 -10.33
N ASP A 493 -24.43 36.21 -9.11
CA ASP A 493 -23.56 36.25 -7.93
C ASP A 493 -22.36 35.32 -8.12
N VAL A 494 -21.20 35.70 -7.58
CA VAL A 494 -19.94 34.96 -7.78
C VAL A 494 -19.37 34.51 -6.44
N ILE A 495 -19.41 33.20 -6.22
CA ILE A 495 -18.71 32.55 -5.11
C ILE A 495 -17.30 32.23 -5.58
N THR A 496 -16.29 32.65 -4.82
CA THR A 496 -14.88 32.36 -5.13
C THR A 496 -14.33 31.36 -4.14
N PHE A 497 -13.40 30.52 -4.59
CA PHE A 497 -12.77 29.53 -3.72
C PHE A 497 -11.31 29.30 -4.11
N SER A 498 -10.52 28.91 -3.12
CA SER A 498 -9.11 28.55 -3.31
C SER A 498 -8.71 27.52 -2.26
N GLY A 499 -7.67 26.76 -2.54
CA GLY A 499 -7.24 25.71 -1.65
C GLY A 499 -5.99 25.01 -2.12
N LYS A 500 -5.67 23.90 -1.46
CA LYS A 500 -4.63 22.96 -1.86
C LYS A 500 -5.23 21.58 -1.93
N ARG A 501 -4.81 20.81 -2.93
CA ARG A 501 -5.06 19.38 -3.01
C ARG A 501 -4.26 18.64 -1.93
N PRO A 502 -4.60 17.38 -1.59
CA PRO A 502 -3.80 16.56 -0.68
C PRO A 502 -2.30 16.54 -0.98
N ASN A 503 -1.93 16.55 -2.26
CA ASN A 503 -0.54 16.59 -2.72
C ASN A 503 0.17 17.96 -2.56
N GLY A 504 -0.53 18.98 -2.05
CA GLY A 504 -0.03 20.34 -1.83
C GLY A 504 -0.14 21.29 -3.04
N LEU A 505 -0.61 20.83 -4.20
CA LEU A 505 -0.82 21.69 -5.36
C LEU A 505 -2.00 22.64 -5.11
N GLY A 506 -1.73 23.94 -5.22
CA GLY A 506 -2.75 24.98 -5.04
C GLY A 506 -3.73 25.07 -6.21
N PHE A 507 -4.96 25.48 -5.92
CA PHE A 507 -5.96 25.82 -6.92
C PHE A 507 -6.76 27.06 -6.52
N SER A 508 -7.38 27.69 -7.50
CA SER A 508 -8.36 28.77 -7.31
C SER A 508 -9.40 28.71 -8.40
N GLY A 509 -10.65 28.98 -8.05
CA GLY A 509 -11.77 28.95 -8.96
C GLY A 509 -12.92 29.85 -8.50
N SER A 510 -13.97 29.87 -9.29
CA SER A 510 -15.20 30.59 -8.98
C SER A 510 -16.40 29.82 -9.52
N TYR A 511 -17.53 30.01 -8.87
CA TYR A 511 -18.83 29.52 -9.29
C TYR A 511 -19.78 30.72 -9.43
N THR A 512 -20.39 30.86 -10.60
CA THR A 512 -21.40 31.91 -10.86
C THR A 512 -22.78 31.30 -10.62
N VAL A 513 -23.54 31.90 -9.71
CA VAL A 513 -24.85 31.41 -9.29
C VAL A 513 -25.88 31.56 -10.41
N ASP A 514 -26.53 30.44 -10.76
CA ASP A 514 -27.85 30.41 -11.40
C ASP A 514 -28.88 29.99 -10.34
N THR A 515 -29.99 30.70 -10.23
CA THR A 515 -30.99 30.40 -9.19
C THR A 515 -31.72 29.08 -9.43
N ASN A 516 -31.62 28.49 -10.63
CA ASN A 516 -32.10 27.14 -10.94
C ASN A 516 -31.14 26.03 -10.48
N ASP A 517 -29.87 26.36 -10.24
CA ASP A 517 -28.89 25.41 -9.73
C ASP A 517 -29.12 25.15 -8.23
N THR A 518 -28.46 24.11 -7.74
CA THR A 518 -28.49 23.66 -6.35
C THR A 518 -27.12 23.79 -5.69
N LEU A 519 -27.08 23.67 -4.36
CA LEU A 519 -25.79 23.59 -3.66
C LEU A 519 -24.95 22.41 -4.14
N GLN A 520 -25.53 21.31 -4.61
CA GLN A 520 -24.80 20.19 -5.21
C GLN A 520 -23.99 20.63 -6.44
N ASP A 521 -24.47 21.58 -7.23
CA ASP A 521 -23.75 22.08 -8.41
C ASP A 521 -22.50 22.89 -8.01
N LEU A 522 -22.61 23.70 -6.95
CA LEU A 522 -21.46 24.36 -6.33
C LEU A 522 -20.46 23.33 -5.78
N LEU A 523 -20.94 22.37 -4.97
CA LEU A 523 -20.07 21.35 -4.34
C LEU A 523 -19.34 20.51 -5.40
N SER A 524 -20.04 20.09 -6.46
CA SER A 524 -19.45 19.32 -7.56
C SER A 524 -18.45 20.16 -8.36
N THR A 525 -18.72 21.46 -8.53
CA THR A 525 -17.77 22.39 -9.16
C THR A 525 -16.49 22.49 -8.33
N VAL A 526 -16.60 22.69 -7.01
CA VAL A 526 -15.44 22.78 -6.11
C VAL A 526 -14.70 21.44 -6.07
N GLU A 527 -15.42 20.32 -5.98
CA GLU A 527 -14.87 18.96 -5.99
C GLU A 527 -14.03 18.69 -7.25
N GLY A 528 -14.48 19.16 -8.41
CA GLY A 528 -13.75 19.04 -9.68
C GLY A 528 -12.34 19.67 -9.66
N PHE A 529 -12.07 20.66 -8.79
CA PHE A 529 -10.73 21.23 -8.66
C PHE A 529 -9.75 20.35 -7.85
N PHE A 530 -10.29 19.39 -7.09
CA PHE A 530 -9.50 18.39 -6.37
C PHE A 530 -9.08 17.20 -7.23
N ASP A 531 -9.52 17.10 -8.49
CA ASP A 531 -9.03 16.09 -9.46
C ASP A 531 -9.16 14.66 -8.94
N GLU A 532 -10.33 14.36 -8.37
CA GLU A 532 -10.65 13.08 -7.70
C GLU A 532 -9.83 12.80 -6.42
N GLU A 533 -9.02 13.71 -5.91
CA GLU A 533 -8.24 13.49 -4.67
C GLU A 533 -9.05 13.73 -3.38
N ALA A 534 -10.13 14.51 -3.41
CA ALA A 534 -10.99 14.76 -2.25
C ALA A 534 -12.49 14.86 -2.63
N THR A 535 -13.38 14.53 -1.69
CA THR A 535 -14.84 14.72 -1.83
C THR A 535 -15.28 16.00 -1.14
N VAL A 536 -16.28 16.71 -1.68
CA VAL A 536 -16.86 17.91 -1.07
C VAL A 536 -18.36 17.71 -0.86
N THR A 537 -18.81 17.72 0.38
CA THR A 537 -20.20 17.37 0.76
C THR A 537 -20.78 18.32 1.80
N LEU A 538 -22.07 18.15 2.11
CA LEU A 538 -22.70 18.74 3.29
C LEU A 538 -23.10 17.63 4.26
N ASN A 539 -22.80 17.79 5.54
CA ASN A 539 -23.29 16.88 6.57
C ASN A 539 -24.78 17.14 6.89
N ALA A 540 -25.38 16.34 7.78
CA ALA A 540 -26.80 16.44 8.14
C ALA A 540 -27.22 17.81 8.73
N ALA A 541 -26.27 18.57 9.30
CA ALA A 541 -26.50 19.91 9.82
C ALA A 541 -26.25 21.03 8.78
N GLY A 542 -25.85 20.66 7.55
CA GLY A 542 -25.55 21.60 6.48
C GLY A 542 -24.18 22.27 6.62
N LYS A 543 -23.23 21.66 7.34
CA LYS A 543 -21.83 22.11 7.32
C LYS A 543 -21.11 21.55 6.11
N LEU A 544 -20.22 22.34 5.52
CA LEU A 544 -19.30 21.88 4.48
C LEU A 544 -18.32 20.85 5.04
N VAL A 545 -18.18 19.71 4.39
CA VAL A 545 -17.21 18.67 4.74
C VAL A 545 -16.37 18.35 3.52
N VAL A 546 -15.05 18.47 3.65
CA VAL A 546 -14.09 18.05 2.63
C VAL A 546 -13.32 16.87 3.18
N THR A 547 -13.28 15.76 2.46
CA THR A 547 -12.60 14.53 2.90
C THR A 547 -11.62 14.09 1.83
N ASP A 548 -10.36 13.93 2.23
CA ASP A 548 -9.35 13.30 1.37
C ASP A 548 -9.79 11.86 1.02
N ARG A 549 -9.55 11.41 -0.21
CA ARG A 549 -9.82 10.02 -0.60
C ARG A 549 -8.74 9.05 -0.14
N SER A 550 -7.59 9.57 0.29
CA SER A 550 -6.44 8.79 0.76
C SER A 550 -6.24 8.93 2.27
N THR A 551 -5.76 7.87 2.91
CA THR A 551 -5.26 7.92 4.29
C THR A 551 -3.80 8.38 4.30
N GLY A 552 -3.39 9.13 5.31
CA GLY A 552 -2.01 9.54 5.51
C GLY A 552 -1.85 11.06 5.55
N ASP A 553 -0.60 11.52 5.48
CA ASP A 553 -0.29 12.95 5.51
C ASP A 553 -0.97 13.67 4.33
N SER A 554 -1.66 14.76 4.62
CA SER A 554 -2.38 15.55 3.63
C SER A 554 -2.06 17.03 3.82
N LEU A 555 -2.04 17.77 2.71
CA LEU A 555 -1.91 19.23 2.69
C LEU A 555 -3.22 19.89 2.25
N LEU A 556 -4.34 19.22 2.52
CA LEU A 556 -5.66 19.61 2.06
C LEU A 556 -6.08 20.95 2.67
N GLU A 557 -6.44 21.90 1.82
CA GLU A 557 -6.94 23.20 2.26
C GLU A 557 -8.11 23.61 1.38
N LEU A 558 -9.13 24.25 1.96
CA LEU A 558 -10.21 24.89 1.22
C LEU A 558 -10.62 26.19 1.91
N THR A 559 -10.80 27.24 1.13
CA THR A 559 -11.44 28.48 1.54
C THR A 559 -12.53 28.79 0.53
N LEU A 560 -13.73 29.08 1.01
CA LEU A 560 -14.86 29.58 0.22
C LEU A 560 -15.18 31.01 0.65
N ASN A 561 -15.41 31.88 -0.33
CA ASN A 561 -15.92 33.23 -0.11
C ASN A 561 -17.30 33.35 -0.76
N THR A 562 -18.32 33.35 0.08
CA THR A 562 -19.74 33.43 -0.27
C THR A 562 -20.31 34.84 -0.06
N ALA A 563 -19.48 35.88 0.07
CA ALA A 563 -19.93 37.23 0.44
C ALA A 563 -20.94 37.87 -0.54
N SER A 564 -21.03 37.39 -1.79
CA SER A 564 -22.06 37.83 -2.73
C SER A 564 -23.45 37.25 -2.42
N VAL A 565 -23.54 36.17 -1.65
CA VAL A 565 -24.79 35.47 -1.30
C VAL A 565 -25.06 35.59 0.20
N SER A 566 -25.85 36.58 0.61
CA SER A 566 -25.97 36.97 2.02
C SER A 566 -26.52 35.88 2.97
N GLY A 567 -27.25 34.91 2.45
CA GLY A 567 -27.87 33.82 3.20
C GLY A 567 -27.03 32.54 3.23
N LEU A 568 -25.82 32.53 2.65
CA LEU A 568 -24.94 31.36 2.61
C LEU A 568 -23.59 31.69 3.22
N ASP A 569 -23.24 31.00 4.31
CA ASP A 569 -21.92 31.11 4.95
C ASP A 569 -21.53 29.75 5.54
N PHE A 570 -20.41 29.18 5.08
CA PHE A 570 -19.85 27.94 5.62
C PHE A 570 -18.83 28.20 6.74
N GLY A 571 -18.55 29.47 7.03
CA GLY A 571 -17.60 29.91 8.04
C GLY A 571 -16.15 29.56 7.69
N THR A 572 -15.35 29.36 8.74
CA THR A 572 -13.97 28.89 8.58
C THR A 572 -13.99 27.39 8.33
N ILE A 573 -13.33 26.95 7.25
CA ILE A 573 -13.15 25.54 6.94
C ILE A 573 -11.79 25.13 7.52
N ALA A 574 -11.79 24.19 8.46
CA ALA A 574 -10.58 23.76 9.16
C ALA A 574 -10.59 22.25 9.40
N ALA A 575 -9.41 21.67 9.60
CA ALA A 575 -9.28 20.25 9.89
C ALA A 575 -9.96 19.90 11.22
N VAL A 576 -10.91 18.98 11.17
CA VAL A 576 -11.48 18.28 12.34
C VAL A 576 -10.81 16.93 12.56
N THR A 577 -10.17 16.39 11.52
CA THR A 577 -9.23 15.28 11.60
C THR A 577 -8.08 15.61 10.67
N GLU A 578 -6.87 15.69 11.22
CA GLU A 578 -5.65 15.95 10.43
C GLU A 578 -5.22 14.68 9.70
N GLY A 579 -4.89 14.79 8.41
CA GLY A 579 -4.32 13.70 7.65
C GLY A 579 -2.95 13.36 8.20
N ARG A 580 -2.75 12.12 8.65
CA ARG A 580 -1.51 11.71 9.31
C ARG A 580 -1.20 10.26 9.03
N ASN A 581 0.03 9.94 8.63
CA ASN A 581 0.53 8.56 8.62
C ASN A 581 0.86 8.05 10.03
N ALA A 582 0.96 6.73 10.20
CA ALA A 582 1.46 6.14 11.44
C ALA A 582 2.78 6.80 11.89
N MET A 583 2.90 7.08 13.19
CA MET A 583 4.06 7.74 13.79
C MET A 583 5.11 6.72 14.19
N THR A 584 6.38 7.08 14.00
CA THR A 584 7.56 6.26 14.34
C THR A 584 7.97 6.44 15.80
N ILE A 585 7.00 6.48 16.72
CA ILE A 585 7.22 6.62 18.16
C ILE A 585 6.52 5.44 18.84
N THR A 586 7.16 4.85 19.85
CA THR A 586 6.59 3.75 20.63
C THR A 586 6.57 4.11 22.10
N ALA A 587 5.42 3.88 22.74
CA ALA A 587 5.24 3.94 24.18
C ALA A 587 5.59 2.61 24.83
N SER A 588 6.19 2.70 26.01
CA SER A 588 6.56 1.58 26.87
C SER A 588 6.57 2.04 28.33
N ARG A 589 6.78 1.09 29.25
CA ARG A 589 6.97 1.40 30.67
C ARG A 589 8.42 1.21 31.10
N THR A 590 8.90 2.09 31.95
CA THR A 590 10.19 1.90 32.63
C THR A 590 10.08 0.87 33.76
N ALA A 591 11.23 0.43 34.29
CA ALA A 591 11.26 -0.50 35.41
C ALA A 591 10.64 0.07 36.70
N ASP A 592 10.57 1.40 36.83
CA ASP A 592 9.98 2.13 37.95
C ASP A 592 8.56 2.67 37.64
N SER A 593 7.85 2.09 36.67
CA SER A 593 6.46 2.39 36.33
C SER A 593 6.22 3.85 35.89
N ARG A 594 7.05 4.34 34.98
CA ARG A 594 6.85 5.61 34.27
C ARG A 594 6.55 5.35 32.80
N LEU A 595 5.77 6.23 32.19
CA LEU A 595 5.56 6.22 30.73
C LEU A 595 6.85 6.66 30.03
N LEU A 596 7.32 5.85 29.08
CA LEU A 596 8.49 6.11 28.25
C LEU A 596 8.08 6.09 26.78
N LEU A 597 8.25 7.22 26.11
CA LEU A 597 8.12 7.36 24.67
C LEU A 597 9.50 7.28 24.04
N THR A 598 9.66 6.48 22.99
CA THR A 598 10.93 6.33 22.27
C THR A 598 10.70 6.44 20.77
N HIS A 599 11.38 7.38 20.09
CA HIS A 599 11.38 7.44 18.62
C HIS A 599 12.07 6.18 18.06
N ASN A 600 11.60 5.59 16.97
CA ASN A 600 12.11 4.35 16.40
C ASN A 600 13.47 4.44 15.73
N GLU A 601 13.84 5.65 15.33
CA GLU A 601 15.12 5.95 14.70
C GLU A 601 16.10 6.62 15.67
N TYR A 602 17.39 6.42 15.42
CA TYR A 602 18.50 6.95 16.20
C TYR A 602 18.92 8.32 15.68
N GLY A 603 19.47 9.16 16.57
CA GLY A 603 20.13 10.39 16.17
C GLY A 603 19.39 11.65 16.56
N THR A 604 19.96 12.79 16.16
CA THR A 604 19.42 14.13 16.44
C THR A 604 18.29 14.53 15.50
N GLY A 605 18.04 13.76 14.44
CA GLY A 605 17.05 14.09 13.39
C GLY A 605 15.60 13.85 13.77
N HIS A 606 15.32 13.31 14.96
CA HIS A 606 13.98 12.86 15.36
C HIS A 606 13.51 13.42 16.69
N PRO A 607 13.40 14.76 16.83
CA PRO A 607 12.94 15.36 18.06
C PRO A 607 11.47 15.02 18.37
N ILE A 608 11.21 14.68 19.63
CA ILE A 608 9.86 14.49 20.16
C ILE A 608 9.51 15.72 21.01
N VAL A 609 8.31 16.25 20.81
CA VAL A 609 7.68 17.23 21.68
C VAL A 609 6.44 16.58 22.29
N VAL A 610 6.26 16.70 23.61
CA VAL A 610 5.06 16.22 24.29
C VAL A 610 4.51 17.23 25.26
N SER A 611 3.20 17.18 25.45
CA SER A 611 2.49 17.88 26.50
C SER A 611 1.39 17.02 27.10
N GLU A 612 1.02 17.33 28.34
CA GLU A 612 -0.03 16.69 29.11
C GLU A 612 -0.99 17.78 29.60
N THR A 613 -2.29 17.53 29.43
CA THR A 613 -3.36 18.43 29.88
C THR A 613 -4.44 17.64 30.62
N GLY A 614 -5.14 18.28 31.54
CA GLY A 614 -6.17 17.60 32.36
C GLY A 614 -5.64 16.96 33.64
N GLY A 615 -4.31 16.78 33.79
CA GLY A 615 -3.65 16.24 34.97
C GLY A 615 -2.13 16.38 34.92
N THR A 616 -1.43 15.74 35.86
CA THR A 616 0.05 15.72 35.93
C THR A 616 0.59 14.37 36.37
N GLU A 617 -0.25 13.34 36.39
CA GLU A 617 0.05 12.05 37.01
C GLU A 617 1.06 11.23 36.18
N LEU A 618 1.21 11.53 34.89
CA LEU A 618 2.26 10.97 34.03
C LEU A 618 3.53 11.81 34.07
N GLY A 619 3.42 13.08 34.46
CA GLY A 619 4.55 14.00 34.63
C GLY A 619 5.25 14.30 33.31
N LEU A 620 4.51 14.31 32.21
CA LEU A 620 4.95 14.77 30.89
C LEU A 620 4.79 16.30 30.85
N SER A 621 5.76 17.01 31.44
CA SER A 621 5.83 18.48 31.29
C SER A 621 5.95 18.86 29.82
N ASP A 622 5.45 20.05 29.42
CA ASP A 622 5.66 20.66 28.10
C ASP A 622 7.13 20.65 27.71
N ALA A 623 7.57 19.56 27.11
CA ALA A 623 8.96 19.34 26.80
C ALA A 623 9.24 20.16 25.54
N SER A 624 10.25 21.04 25.60
CA SER A 624 10.87 21.50 24.36
C SER A 624 11.40 20.28 23.58
N GLN A 625 11.84 20.50 22.34
CA GLN A 625 12.35 19.42 21.49
C GLN A 625 13.42 18.59 22.23
N VAL A 626 13.10 17.32 22.51
CA VAL A 626 14.05 16.37 23.08
C VAL A 626 14.73 15.64 21.95
N TYR A 627 16.06 15.50 22.00
CA TYR A 627 16.85 14.88 20.92
C TYR A 627 17.55 13.61 21.41
N GLY A 628 17.65 12.62 20.52
CA GLY A 628 18.71 11.62 20.58
C GLY A 628 20.07 12.22 20.20
N VAL A 629 21.11 11.40 20.19
CA VAL A 629 22.44 11.79 19.72
C VAL A 629 22.90 10.91 18.56
N ASN A 630 23.63 11.48 17.62
CA ASN A 630 24.27 10.72 16.55
C ASN A 630 25.50 9.99 17.08
N VAL A 631 25.92 8.93 16.39
CA VAL A 631 27.24 8.33 16.60
C VAL A 631 28.32 9.36 16.33
N ALA A 632 29.40 9.38 17.10
CA ALA A 632 30.57 10.20 16.80
C ALA A 632 31.84 9.35 16.88
N GLY A 633 32.81 9.64 16.01
CA GLY A 633 34.02 8.85 15.94
C GLY A 633 34.98 9.28 14.84
N THR A 634 35.98 8.43 14.62
CA THR A 634 37.00 8.59 13.59
C THR A 634 37.11 7.34 12.74
N ILE A 635 37.43 7.53 11.47
CA ILE A 635 37.81 6.45 10.54
C ILE A 635 39.20 6.80 10.03
N ASN A 636 40.14 5.87 10.21
CA ASN A 636 41.53 6.01 9.81
C ASN A 636 42.19 7.31 10.35
N GLY A 637 41.86 7.66 11.60
CA GLY A 637 42.38 8.85 12.29
C GLY A 637 41.73 10.19 11.91
N ALA A 638 40.89 10.23 10.88
CA ALA A 638 40.13 11.42 10.49
C ALA A 638 38.74 11.42 11.15
N ALA A 639 38.23 12.60 11.52
CA ALA A 639 36.89 12.75 12.10
C ALA A 639 35.84 12.39 11.05
N ALA A 640 34.94 11.48 11.41
CA ALA A 640 33.85 11.03 10.54
C ALA A 640 32.53 11.70 10.95
N THR A 641 31.65 11.93 9.98
CA THR A 641 30.32 12.51 10.18
C THR A 641 29.35 11.43 10.65
N GLY A 642 28.69 11.69 11.77
CA GLY A 642 27.66 10.82 12.31
C GLY A 642 26.25 11.23 11.89
N ASN A 643 25.45 10.26 11.47
CA ASN A 643 24.01 10.41 11.26
C ASN A 643 23.28 9.18 11.80
N GLY A 644 22.52 9.34 12.89
CA GLY A 644 21.98 8.21 13.63
C GLY A 644 23.10 7.27 14.05
N GLN A 645 22.99 6.00 13.67
CA GLN A 645 24.03 4.98 13.91
C GLN A 645 25.09 4.90 12.80
N SER A 646 24.95 5.64 11.71
CA SER A 646 25.89 5.63 10.60
C SER A 646 27.04 6.60 10.83
N LEU A 647 28.26 6.12 10.65
CA LEU A 647 29.50 6.89 10.70
C LEU A 647 30.14 6.89 9.31
N THR A 648 30.19 8.05 8.66
CA THR A 648 30.69 8.20 7.29
C THR A 648 31.89 9.14 7.27
N LEU A 649 32.97 8.71 6.64
CA LEU A 649 34.11 9.60 6.38
C LEU A 649 33.97 10.22 4.99
N ASP A 650 34.06 11.54 4.92
CA ASP A 650 34.09 12.33 3.70
C ASP A 650 35.28 13.29 3.82
N THR A 651 36.44 12.86 3.36
CA THR A 651 37.70 13.58 3.53
C THR A 651 38.66 13.25 2.41
N ASP A 652 38.75 14.18 1.46
CA ASP A 652 39.65 14.09 0.32
C ASP A 652 41.07 13.70 0.73
N GLY A 653 41.64 12.74 0.01
CA GLY A 653 43.01 12.25 0.23
C GLY A 653 43.16 11.25 1.40
N ASN A 654 42.08 10.91 2.11
CA ASN A 654 42.07 9.75 2.99
C ASN A 654 41.71 8.48 2.19
N SER A 655 42.42 7.37 2.41
CA SER A 655 42.11 6.10 1.76
C SER A 655 40.72 5.55 2.12
N ALA A 656 40.13 5.97 3.24
CA ALA A 656 38.79 5.60 3.66
C ALA A 656 37.71 6.62 3.22
N ASP A 657 38.03 7.54 2.31
CA ASP A 657 37.11 8.55 1.82
C ASP A 657 35.85 7.93 1.19
N GLY A 658 34.68 8.39 1.61
CA GLY A 658 33.37 7.87 1.25
C GLY A 658 32.94 6.58 1.95
N LEU A 659 33.74 6.01 2.85
CA LEU A 659 33.38 4.80 3.59
C LEU A 659 32.33 5.11 4.67
N SER A 660 31.24 4.35 4.66
CA SER A 660 30.16 4.42 5.65
C SER A 660 30.02 3.11 6.42
N ILE A 661 29.98 3.21 7.76
CA ILE A 661 29.91 2.09 8.69
C ILE A 661 28.76 2.32 9.66
N LEU A 662 27.89 1.33 9.81
CA LEU A 662 26.85 1.31 10.83
C LEU A 662 27.44 0.81 12.14
N TYR A 663 27.23 1.55 13.22
CA TYR A 663 27.60 1.16 14.57
C TYR A 663 26.37 0.88 15.44
N THR A 664 26.14 -0.39 15.78
CA THR A 664 24.98 -0.83 16.56
C THR A 664 25.26 -0.97 18.06
N GLY A 665 26.48 -0.67 18.52
CA GLY A 665 26.85 -0.74 19.92
C GLY A 665 26.28 0.42 20.74
N THR A 666 26.14 0.22 22.05
CA THR A 666 25.56 1.19 22.99
C THR A 666 26.60 2.02 23.75
N ASN A 667 27.88 1.68 23.61
CA ASN A 667 29.00 2.34 24.30
C ASN A 667 30.08 2.75 23.31
N ALA A 668 31.06 3.55 23.73
CA ALA A 668 32.27 3.79 22.94
C ALA A 668 33.03 2.48 22.68
N SER A 669 33.55 2.31 21.46
CA SER A 669 34.29 1.10 21.05
C SER A 669 35.21 1.42 19.87
N SER A 670 36.26 0.62 19.70
CA SER A 670 37.11 0.67 18.51
C SER A 670 37.28 -0.71 17.89
N THR A 671 37.61 -0.74 16.60
CA THR A 671 37.93 -1.97 15.86
C THR A 671 38.83 -1.66 14.68
N THR A 672 39.48 -2.69 14.14
CA THR A 672 39.97 -2.65 12.77
C THR A 672 38.84 -3.07 11.82
N PHE A 673 38.56 -2.25 10.82
CA PHE A 673 37.58 -2.50 9.78
C PHE A 673 38.30 -2.78 8.47
N ASN A 674 38.13 -3.98 7.91
CA ASN A 674 38.77 -4.41 6.67
C ASN A 674 37.82 -4.18 5.50
N MET A 675 38.21 -3.29 4.58
CA MET A 675 37.54 -3.05 3.31
C MET A 675 38.23 -3.87 2.21
N THR A 676 37.47 -4.75 1.57
CA THR A 676 37.90 -5.55 0.42
C THR A 676 37.23 -5.01 -0.83
N LEU A 677 38.03 -4.72 -1.86
CA LEU A 677 37.54 -4.31 -3.19
C LEU A 677 37.77 -5.44 -4.19
N GLY A 678 36.69 -6.16 -4.50
CA GLY A 678 36.69 -7.27 -5.44
C GLY A 678 36.90 -6.82 -6.90
N ILE A 679 37.19 -7.79 -7.76
CA ILE A 679 37.55 -7.56 -9.16
C ILE A 679 36.43 -6.90 -9.96
N ALA A 680 35.17 -7.29 -9.73
CA ALA A 680 34.04 -6.71 -10.45
C ALA A 680 33.80 -5.25 -10.06
N ASP A 681 33.92 -4.92 -8.77
CA ASP A 681 33.81 -3.54 -8.26
C ASP A 681 34.85 -2.61 -8.93
N LEU A 682 36.09 -3.07 -9.04
CA LEU A 682 37.14 -2.27 -9.68
C LEU A 682 36.98 -2.16 -11.19
N LEU A 683 36.51 -3.24 -11.83
CA LEU A 683 36.19 -3.20 -13.25
C LEU A 683 35.10 -2.18 -13.48
N GLU A 684 34.05 -2.17 -12.65
CA GLU A 684 32.98 -1.17 -12.71
C GLU A 684 33.52 0.25 -12.56
N ARG A 685 34.33 0.52 -11.52
CA ARG A 685 34.99 1.83 -11.33
C ARG A 685 35.82 2.24 -12.52
N GLN A 686 36.65 1.34 -13.04
CA GLN A 686 37.53 1.64 -14.16
C GLN A 686 36.74 1.85 -15.45
N LEU A 687 35.71 1.04 -15.70
CA LEU A 687 34.82 1.21 -16.85
C LEU A 687 34.05 2.53 -16.75
N SER A 688 33.62 2.93 -15.56
CA SER A 688 33.01 4.25 -15.33
C SER A 688 33.98 5.37 -15.71
N ILE A 689 35.25 5.31 -15.28
CA ILE A 689 36.28 6.29 -15.68
C ILE A 689 36.55 6.27 -17.19
N ILE A 690 36.65 5.09 -17.80
CA ILE A 690 36.90 4.96 -19.25
C ILE A 690 35.75 5.55 -20.07
N THR A 691 34.51 5.34 -19.64
CA THR A 691 33.28 5.67 -20.38
C THR A 691 32.65 7.01 -19.98
N ASP A 692 33.22 7.69 -18.98
CA ASP A 692 32.79 9.03 -18.59
C ASP A 692 32.79 9.98 -19.80
N ALA A 693 31.67 10.68 -19.99
CA ALA A 693 31.43 11.47 -21.19
C ALA A 693 32.29 12.74 -21.25
N ASP A 694 32.64 13.30 -20.09
CA ASP A 694 33.28 14.60 -19.99
C ASP A 694 34.80 14.49 -19.84
N ASN A 695 35.26 13.56 -19.01
CA ASN A 695 36.66 13.41 -18.60
C ASN A 695 37.23 12.01 -18.86
N GLY A 696 36.42 11.07 -19.37
CA GLY A 696 36.86 9.71 -19.64
C GLY A 696 37.76 9.58 -20.88
N TYR A 697 38.48 8.47 -20.98
CA TYR A 697 39.39 8.21 -22.10
C TYR A 697 38.67 8.26 -23.46
N VAL A 698 37.47 7.71 -23.53
CA VAL A 698 36.67 7.68 -24.76
C VAL A 698 36.18 9.08 -25.11
N GLY A 699 35.64 9.82 -24.14
CA GLY A 699 35.20 11.21 -24.32
C GLY A 699 36.34 12.12 -24.80
N PHE A 700 37.50 12.05 -24.13
CA PHE A 700 38.70 12.80 -24.53
C PHE A 700 39.14 12.48 -25.96
N LYS A 701 39.14 11.20 -26.34
CA LYS A 701 39.54 10.78 -27.70
C LYS A 701 38.54 11.27 -28.75
N GLN A 702 37.24 11.21 -28.48
CA GLN A 702 36.21 11.73 -29.38
C GLN A 702 36.37 13.24 -29.60
N THR A 703 36.56 14.01 -28.54
CA THR A 703 36.81 15.45 -28.62
C THR A 703 38.08 15.75 -29.42
N SER A 704 39.19 15.06 -29.13
CA SER A 704 40.44 15.22 -29.88
C SER A 704 40.31 14.91 -31.38
N LEU A 705 39.53 13.88 -31.74
CA LEU A 705 39.27 13.54 -33.14
C LEU A 705 38.37 14.58 -33.81
N ARG A 706 37.36 15.11 -33.10
CA ARG A 706 36.48 16.18 -33.59
C ARG A 706 37.29 17.45 -33.90
N ASP A 707 38.13 17.89 -32.97
CA ASP A 707 38.98 19.06 -33.16
C ASP A 707 39.92 18.89 -34.37
N ARG A 708 40.42 17.67 -34.59
CA ARG A 708 41.27 17.37 -35.74
C ARG A 708 40.50 17.37 -37.05
N ILE A 709 39.26 16.90 -37.06
CA ILE A 709 38.36 16.98 -38.22
C ILE A 709 38.11 18.45 -38.57
N GLU A 710 37.75 19.28 -37.59
CA GLU A 710 37.51 20.72 -37.79
C GLU A 710 38.76 21.45 -38.32
N ALA A 711 39.94 21.10 -37.82
CA ALA A 711 41.21 21.62 -38.34
C ALA A 711 41.46 21.22 -39.80
N PHE A 712 41.14 19.97 -40.17
CA PHE A 712 41.25 19.50 -41.56
C PHE A 712 40.23 20.15 -42.49
N GLU A 713 38.98 20.30 -42.07
CA GLU A 713 37.95 21.04 -42.81
C GLU A 713 38.42 22.48 -43.10
N THR A 714 38.95 23.15 -42.07
CA THR A 714 39.54 24.49 -42.20
C THR A 714 40.73 24.51 -43.17
N GLN A 715 41.54 23.45 -43.21
CA GLN A 715 42.65 23.34 -44.18
C GLN A 715 42.14 23.10 -45.61
N ILE A 716 41.13 22.25 -45.78
CA ILE A 716 40.49 21.95 -47.07
C ILE A 716 39.90 23.22 -47.65
N SER A 717 39.09 23.96 -46.89
CA SER A 717 38.48 25.21 -47.36
C SER A 717 39.53 26.25 -47.78
N ARG A 718 40.66 26.34 -47.07
CA ARG A 718 41.77 27.21 -47.46
C ARG A 718 42.45 26.75 -48.76
N MET A 719 42.61 25.44 -48.95
CA MET A 719 43.20 24.87 -50.17
C MET A 719 42.28 25.08 -51.37
N GLU A 720 40.97 24.85 -51.20
CA GLU A 720 39.96 25.11 -52.24
C GLU A 720 39.97 26.58 -52.67
N ALA A 721 40.00 27.51 -51.71
CA ALA A 721 40.13 28.93 -52.01
C ALA A 721 41.44 29.27 -52.75
N LEU A 722 42.55 28.59 -52.46
CA LEU A 722 43.81 28.75 -53.18
C LEU A 722 43.77 28.17 -54.60
N LEU A 723 43.18 26.99 -54.78
CA LEU A 723 43.00 26.35 -56.07
C LEU A 723 42.12 27.21 -56.98
N GLU A 724 41.07 27.82 -56.42
CA GLU A 724 40.19 28.71 -57.15
C GLU A 724 40.91 29.97 -57.63
N ARG A 725 41.70 30.63 -56.76
CA ARG A 725 42.56 31.75 -57.17
C ARG A 725 43.58 31.36 -58.25
N LYS A 726 44.17 30.16 -58.15
CA LYS A 726 45.08 29.65 -59.19
C LYS A 726 44.35 29.42 -60.51
N ARG A 727 43.14 28.87 -60.48
CA ARG A 727 42.27 28.67 -61.65
C ARG A 727 41.97 30.01 -62.33
N GLU A 728 41.54 31.02 -61.58
CA GLU A 728 41.30 32.38 -62.10
C GLU A 728 42.57 33.00 -62.69
N ALA A 729 43.72 32.88 -62.02
CA ALA A 729 44.98 33.39 -62.52
C ALA A 729 45.40 32.71 -63.84
N MET A 730 45.20 31.40 -63.96
CA MET A 730 45.47 30.65 -65.19
C MET A 730 44.51 31.05 -66.32
N ILE A 731 43.21 31.22 -66.03
CA ILE A 731 42.23 31.72 -67.01
C ILE A 731 42.62 33.11 -67.50
N ASN A 732 42.96 34.03 -66.59
CA ASN A 732 43.40 35.38 -66.95
C ASN A 732 44.68 35.38 -67.79
N ARG A 733 45.63 34.47 -67.51
CA ARG A 733 46.82 34.28 -68.36
C ARG A 733 46.45 33.76 -69.75
N PHE A 734 45.54 32.78 -69.84
CA PHE A 734 45.05 32.24 -71.10
C PHE A 734 44.36 33.32 -71.95
N VAL A 735 43.44 34.10 -71.37
CA VAL A 735 42.75 35.21 -72.05
C VAL A 735 43.75 36.26 -72.57
N ARG A 736 44.78 36.59 -71.78
CA ARG A 736 45.85 37.52 -72.22
C ARG A 736 46.66 36.96 -73.39
N MET A 737 46.97 35.66 -73.37
CA MET A 737 47.67 34.99 -74.48
C MET A 737 46.80 34.95 -75.75
N GLU A 738 45.53 34.61 -75.64
CA GLU A 738 44.56 34.66 -76.76
C GLU A 738 44.43 36.07 -77.34
N THR A 739 44.33 37.09 -76.48
CA THR A 739 44.28 38.49 -76.93
C THR A 739 45.57 38.91 -77.63
N ALA A 740 46.73 38.48 -77.11
CA ALA A 740 48.02 38.75 -77.75
C ALA A 740 48.13 38.02 -79.10
N LEU A 741 47.68 36.76 -79.20
CA LEU A 741 47.67 35.98 -80.43
C LEU A 741 46.73 36.60 -81.46
N SER A 742 45.52 36.99 -81.06
CA SER A 742 44.56 37.71 -81.92
C SER A 742 45.15 39.03 -82.44
N LYS A 743 45.85 39.79 -81.57
CA LYS A 743 46.57 41.00 -82.00
C LYS A 743 47.67 40.67 -83.02
N ILE A 744 48.48 39.64 -82.76
CA ILE A 744 49.54 39.20 -83.69
C ILE A 744 48.93 38.74 -85.02
N GLN A 745 47.82 37.99 -85.01
CA GLN A 745 47.10 37.59 -86.22
C GLN A 745 46.55 38.81 -86.97
N SER A 746 45.91 39.75 -86.28
CA SER A 746 45.39 40.98 -86.91
C SER A 746 46.51 41.86 -87.49
N GLN A 747 47.66 41.95 -86.80
CA GLN A 747 48.85 42.62 -87.29
C GLN A 747 49.45 41.89 -88.50
N GLY A 748 49.47 40.55 -88.47
CA GLY A 748 49.89 39.71 -89.60
C GLY A 748 48.97 39.90 -90.82
N SER A 749 47.65 39.92 -90.63
CA SER A 749 46.68 40.22 -91.69
C SER A 749 46.81 41.65 -92.21
N TRP A 750 47.03 42.63 -91.33
CA TRP A 750 47.29 44.02 -91.73
C TRP A 750 48.58 44.13 -92.55
N LEU A 751 49.68 43.54 -92.08
CA LEU A 751 50.94 43.45 -92.82
C LEU A 751 50.76 42.75 -94.16
N SER A 752 50.03 41.64 -94.21
CA SER A 752 49.68 40.94 -95.46
C SER A 752 48.91 41.84 -96.41
N SER A 753 47.91 42.57 -95.92
CA SER A 753 47.13 43.51 -96.75
C SER A 753 47.95 44.70 -97.26
N GLN A 754 48.92 45.17 -96.47
CA GLN A 754 49.86 46.23 -96.89
C GLN A 754 50.81 45.72 -97.98
N LEU A 755 51.29 44.47 -97.85
CA LEU A 755 52.09 43.77 -98.87
C LEU A 755 51.28 43.53 -100.15
N ASP A 756 50.02 43.14 -100.04
CA ASP A 756 49.13 42.97 -101.20
C ASP A 756 48.85 44.30 -101.89
N ALA A 757 48.67 45.41 -101.15
CA ALA A 757 48.51 46.75 -101.71
C ALA A 757 49.78 47.27 -102.41
N LEU A 758 50.96 46.91 -101.90
CA LEU A 758 52.24 47.19 -102.56
C LEU A 758 52.42 46.38 -103.86
N ASN A 759 51.90 45.16 -103.93
CA ASN A 759 51.92 44.34 -105.15
C ASN A 759 50.81 44.70 -106.17
N GLY A 760 49.69 45.30 -105.73
CA GLY A 760 48.60 45.77 -106.60
C GLY A 760 48.83 47.14 -107.26
N SER A 761 49.99 47.76 -107.01
CA SER A 761 50.38 49.09 -107.51
C SER A 761 51.58 49.03 -108.46
N SER A 762 51.64 48.01 -109.33
CA SER A 762 52.61 47.90 -110.44
C SER A 762 51.91 47.77 -111.77
#